data_AF-A0A812YI63-F1
#
_entry.id   AF-A0A812YI63-F1
#
_cell.length_a   1.000
_cell.length_b   1.000
_cell.length_c   1.000
_cell.angle_alpha   90.00
_cell.angle_beta   90.00
_cell.angle_gamma   90.00
#
_symmetry.space_group_name_H-M   'P 1'
#
loop_
_entity.id
_entity.type
_entity.pdbx_description
1 polymer ?
#
loop_
_entity_poly.entity_id
_entity_poly.type
_entity_poly.pdbx_seq_one_letter_code
_entity_poly.pdbx_strand_id
1 'polypeptide(L)'
;MATEVEELRAEIHRLSSRLAALEVRFDEKGYAPSSVVVEPEPTAPPVLPKAEEADVAEEKPVQLAESAWNLFAVVGLTDAGWLDALFSVLILLANVIMQTLFINILFNKSFLGDPFETNVKNTRIWRTSLAHSFRYMDLSQTSLVTRVCDEDSSLLVASTQAKLLSDINKFLGIQKAAFEATFDQPGVILCMLCIILWNLCVYRELRNIWLNLQAVMQLPRAQSTELHQGTFRSLSFTRFAVIVSAYLLRAALAIALLVGGTQWLGRTTSIVDLILNAVALNGILDIDEFLFEAMVPTKIQLAIQKLQPIQLKYTKGKSQVESAFNFTMLLVMLLVPYLVLIVPLTQRMLEVKREMCFGIQNFVVAYNSDVGMAYGLMTNEKRFVNALTLAEEAVNNYKFKLDGPWKPVSDEAPPSPDFMQLGLYTQEFEFGRIRKMQEEAAYWPVCWERDVDPYETAENASALVAIAHSRMRAAAFNLGLGTNATPTCAELRDTCYIPEARMVRLMCGQTCGCTDPLASPWYKQKAEGCAEMCLLQRETRMRALPCQDFPQAGAQESWNQFWDNYAVAVSAYYGQDRLELGDMNAVSMMKAGGCPMLQAVPKDPITGEVWCWGAADFFGPLTYLCPEAWQHQNLVLQWHVGCRI
;
A
#
# COMPACT_ATOMS: atom_id res chain seq x y z
N MET A 1 -23.51 14.03 -9.08
CA MET A 1 -23.94 14.10 -7.66
C MET A 1 -25.45 14.23 -7.47
N ALA A 2 -26.12 15.37 -7.73
CA ALA A 2 -27.57 15.47 -7.47
C ALA A 2 -28.42 14.52 -8.34
N THR A 3 -28.03 14.31 -9.59
CA THR A 3 -28.66 13.39 -10.54
C THR A 3 -28.45 11.91 -10.20
N GLU A 4 -27.25 11.53 -9.77
CA GLU A 4 -26.96 10.14 -9.35
C GLU A 4 -27.71 9.74 -8.07
N VAL A 5 -27.96 10.69 -7.17
CA VAL A 5 -28.73 10.45 -5.94
C VAL A 5 -30.22 10.23 -6.25
N GLU A 6 -30.77 10.93 -7.25
CA GLU A 6 -32.15 10.68 -7.71
C GLU A 6 -32.29 9.33 -8.40
N GLU A 7 -31.31 8.95 -9.22
CA GLU A 7 -31.30 7.66 -9.93
C GLU A 7 -31.21 6.48 -8.95
N LEU A 8 -30.35 6.59 -7.93
CA LEU A 8 -30.25 5.60 -6.87
C LEU A 8 -31.54 5.49 -6.03
N ARG A 9 -32.21 6.62 -5.76
CA ARG A 9 -33.49 6.64 -5.03
C ARG A 9 -34.61 5.98 -5.83
N ALA A 10 -34.63 6.15 -7.15
CA ALA A 10 -35.56 5.48 -8.04
C ALA A 10 -35.32 3.96 -8.08
N GLU A 11 -34.05 3.53 -8.12
CA GLU A 11 -33.65 2.11 -8.08
C GLU A 11 -34.11 1.43 -6.77
N ILE A 12 -33.95 2.11 -5.63
CA ILE A 12 -34.37 1.62 -4.31
C ILE A 12 -35.89 1.45 -4.24
N HIS A 13 -36.67 2.41 -4.75
CA HIS A 13 -38.14 2.27 -4.79
C HIS A 13 -38.60 1.14 -5.71
N ARG A 14 -37.90 0.92 -6.83
CA ARG A 14 -38.16 -0.19 -7.74
C ARG A 14 -37.85 -1.55 -7.11
N LEU A 15 -36.79 -1.65 -6.32
CA LEU A 15 -36.45 -2.88 -5.60
C LEU A 15 -37.42 -3.16 -4.45
N SER A 16 -37.79 -2.13 -3.68
CA SER A 16 -38.78 -2.24 -2.58
C SER A 16 -40.14 -2.73 -3.08
N SER A 17 -40.63 -2.20 -4.21
CA SER A 17 -41.89 -2.64 -4.80
C SER A 17 -41.85 -4.08 -5.32
N ARG A 18 -40.70 -4.54 -5.85
CA ARG A 18 -40.51 -5.95 -6.25
C ARG A 18 -40.48 -6.90 -5.05
N LEU A 19 -39.95 -6.44 -3.91
CA LEU A 19 -39.91 -7.21 -2.67
C LEU A 19 -41.31 -7.35 -2.06
N ALA A 20 -42.10 -6.28 -2.03
CA ALA A 20 -43.50 -6.31 -1.59
C ALA A 20 -44.36 -7.24 -2.47
N ALA A 21 -44.13 -7.26 -3.79
CA ALA A 21 -44.83 -8.18 -4.71
C ALA A 21 -44.42 -9.65 -4.52
N LEU A 22 -43.23 -9.93 -3.98
CA LEU A 22 -42.76 -11.27 -3.66
C LEU A 22 -43.34 -11.78 -2.33
N GLU A 23 -43.53 -10.90 -1.34
CA GLU A 23 -44.19 -11.24 -0.07
C GLU A 23 -45.65 -11.65 -0.29
N VAL A 24 -46.40 -10.93 -1.14
CA VAL A 24 -47.79 -11.30 -1.49
C VAL A 24 -47.87 -12.68 -2.18
N ARG A 25 -46.85 -13.04 -2.98
CA ARG A 25 -46.78 -14.37 -3.62
C ARG A 25 -46.45 -15.50 -2.64
N PHE A 26 -45.85 -15.19 -1.50
CA PHE A 26 -45.55 -16.19 -0.48
C PHE A 26 -46.78 -16.50 0.38
N ASP A 27 -47.66 -15.51 0.61
CA ASP A 27 -48.91 -15.71 1.34
C ASP A 27 -49.97 -16.51 0.55
N GLU A 28 -49.98 -16.43 -0.78
CA GLU A 28 -50.91 -17.22 -1.62
C GLU A 28 -50.59 -18.73 -1.70
N LYS A 29 -49.43 -19.18 -1.21
CA LYS A 29 -49.06 -20.62 -1.14
C LYS A 29 -49.19 -21.21 0.27
N GLY A 30 -49.95 -20.56 1.15
CA GLY A 30 -50.37 -21.08 2.44
C GLY A 30 -51.38 -22.23 2.34
N TYR A 31 -50.86 -23.46 2.45
CA TYR A 31 -51.41 -24.63 3.14
C TYR A 31 -52.92 -24.58 3.51
N ALA A 32 -53.75 -25.26 2.73
CA ALA A 32 -55.14 -25.53 3.09
C ALA A 32 -55.21 -26.45 4.33
N PRO A 33 -55.98 -26.10 5.38
CA PRO A 33 -56.17 -26.98 6.52
C PRO A 33 -57.22 -28.05 6.16
N SER A 34 -56.82 -29.33 6.18
CA SER A 34 -57.76 -30.45 6.18
C SER A 34 -58.60 -30.40 7.47
N SER A 35 -59.91 -30.22 7.29
CA SER A 35 -60.93 -30.39 8.31
C SER A 35 -60.96 -31.85 8.78
N VAL A 36 -60.44 -32.10 9.98
CA VAL A 36 -60.65 -33.36 10.71
C VAL A 36 -61.99 -33.26 11.44
N VAL A 37 -62.93 -34.12 11.02
CA VAL A 37 -64.21 -34.35 11.69
C VAL A 37 -63.92 -34.99 13.05
N VAL A 38 -64.36 -34.33 14.12
CA VAL A 38 -64.31 -34.85 15.49
C VAL A 38 -65.50 -35.78 15.70
N GLU A 39 -65.23 -37.08 15.80
CA GLU A 39 -66.18 -38.11 16.22
C GLU A 39 -66.04 -38.35 17.74
N PRO A 40 -67.14 -38.56 18.49
CA PRO A 40 -67.10 -38.55 19.95
C PRO A 40 -66.44 -39.80 20.55
N GLU A 41 -65.69 -39.52 21.61
CA GLU A 41 -64.92 -40.38 22.50
C GLU A 41 -65.71 -41.62 23.02
N PRO A 42 -65.23 -42.85 22.77
CA PRO A 42 -65.67 -44.02 23.52
C PRO A 42 -64.86 -44.17 24.81
N THR A 43 -65.60 -44.29 25.91
CA THR A 43 -65.15 -44.55 27.28
C THR A 43 -64.02 -45.56 27.41
N ALA A 44 -63.02 -45.19 28.21
CA ALA A 44 -61.85 -45.97 28.56
C ALA A 44 -62.19 -47.34 29.21
N PRO A 45 -61.60 -48.45 28.71
CA PRO A 45 -61.56 -49.71 29.44
C PRO A 45 -60.43 -49.71 30.50
N PRO A 46 -60.54 -50.58 31.51
CA PRO A 46 -59.72 -50.52 32.72
C PRO A 46 -58.25 -50.89 32.48
N VAL A 47 -57.39 -50.19 33.21
CA VAL A 47 -55.94 -50.37 33.30
C VAL A 47 -55.59 -51.83 33.65
N LEU A 48 -55.07 -52.56 32.65
CA LEU A 48 -54.31 -53.79 32.86
C LEU A 48 -52.86 -53.45 33.24
N PRO A 49 -52.15 -54.34 33.96
CA PRO A 49 -50.83 -54.08 34.50
C PRO A 49 -49.81 -53.86 33.37
N LYS A 50 -48.91 -52.87 33.56
CA LYS A 50 -47.74 -52.61 32.72
C LYS A 50 -46.99 -53.93 32.45
N ALA A 51 -47.11 -54.44 31.23
CA ALA A 51 -46.10 -55.33 30.67
C ALA A 51 -44.81 -54.51 30.51
N GLU A 52 -43.69 -55.05 30.97
CA GLU A 52 -42.36 -54.54 30.63
C GLU A 52 -42.26 -54.40 29.09
N GLU A 53 -42.28 -53.16 28.60
CA GLU A 53 -41.84 -52.86 27.24
C GLU A 53 -40.37 -53.21 27.16
N ALA A 54 -40.08 -54.41 26.64
CA ALA A 54 -38.75 -54.75 26.16
C ALA A 54 -38.36 -53.68 25.13
N ASP A 55 -37.27 -52.95 25.42
CA ASP A 55 -36.65 -51.97 24.51
C ASP A 55 -36.43 -52.63 23.13
N VAL A 56 -37.36 -52.40 22.20
CA VAL A 56 -37.24 -52.88 20.82
C VAL A 56 -36.08 -52.12 20.18
N ALA A 57 -34.94 -52.79 20.04
CA ALA A 57 -33.77 -52.24 19.39
C ALA A 57 -34.10 -51.94 17.92
N GLU A 58 -33.95 -50.69 17.52
CA GLU A 58 -34.17 -50.25 16.15
C GLU A 58 -32.96 -50.71 15.29
N GLU A 59 -33.22 -51.42 14.20
CA GLU A 59 -32.19 -51.93 13.29
C GLU A 59 -31.94 -50.91 12.18
N LYS A 60 -30.70 -50.40 12.10
CA LYS A 60 -30.28 -49.46 11.05
C LYS A 60 -29.30 -50.13 10.08
N PRO A 61 -29.60 -50.19 8.77
CA PRO A 61 -28.68 -50.74 7.78
C PRO A 61 -27.50 -49.78 7.53
N VAL A 62 -26.27 -50.28 7.65
CA VAL A 62 -25.04 -49.56 7.27
C VAL A 62 -24.44 -50.23 6.05
N GLN A 63 -24.38 -49.48 4.93
CA GLN A 63 -23.71 -49.91 3.71
C GLN A 63 -22.22 -49.58 3.80
N LEU A 64 -21.37 -50.53 3.41
CA LEU A 64 -19.94 -50.27 3.24
C LEU A 64 -19.76 -49.33 2.06
N ALA A 65 -19.23 -48.13 2.33
CA ALA A 65 -19.05 -47.09 1.32
C ALA A 65 -18.09 -47.52 0.18
N GLU A 66 -18.22 -46.91 -0.99
CA GLU A 66 -17.27 -47.07 -2.10
C GLU A 66 -15.99 -46.28 -1.78
N SER A 67 -14.98 -46.96 -1.24
CA SER A 67 -13.71 -46.33 -0.88
C SER A 67 -12.56 -47.34 -0.92
N ALA A 68 -11.35 -46.86 -1.24
CA ALA A 68 -10.13 -47.66 -1.29
C ALA A 68 -9.86 -48.44 0.02
N TRP A 69 -10.29 -47.90 1.17
CA TRP A 69 -10.12 -48.54 2.47
C TRP A 69 -10.95 -49.83 2.64
N ASN A 70 -12.05 -49.95 1.91
CA ASN A 70 -12.94 -51.11 1.96
C ASN A 70 -12.47 -52.25 1.03
N LEU A 71 -11.44 -52.04 0.22
CA LEU A 71 -10.85 -53.08 -0.65
C LEU A 71 -10.41 -54.31 0.15
N PHE A 72 -9.85 -54.12 1.34
CA PHE A 72 -9.45 -55.22 2.24
C PHE A 72 -10.58 -56.14 2.66
N ALA A 73 -11.82 -55.63 2.68
CA ALA A 73 -12.97 -56.43 3.05
C ALA A 73 -13.28 -57.49 1.97
N VAL A 74 -12.99 -57.20 0.70
CA VAL A 74 -13.45 -57.98 -0.46
C VAL A 74 -12.32 -58.66 -1.23
N VAL A 75 -11.11 -58.10 -1.23
CA VAL A 75 -9.94 -58.68 -1.93
C VAL A 75 -9.69 -60.12 -1.48
N GLY A 76 -9.57 -61.05 -2.43
CA GLY A 76 -9.37 -62.48 -2.18
C GLY A 76 -10.61 -63.29 -1.80
N LEU A 77 -11.81 -62.67 -1.80
CA LEU A 77 -13.10 -63.38 -1.63
C LEU A 77 -13.93 -63.41 -2.92
N THR A 78 -13.51 -62.69 -3.94
CA THR A 78 -14.19 -62.60 -5.24
C THR A 78 -13.51 -63.49 -6.27
N ASP A 79 -14.22 -63.83 -7.34
CA ASP A 79 -13.66 -64.53 -8.52
C ASP A 79 -12.74 -63.63 -9.37
N ALA A 80 -12.16 -62.59 -8.76
CA ALA A 80 -11.23 -61.67 -9.40
C ALA A 80 -9.86 -62.33 -9.57
N GLY A 81 -9.13 -61.97 -10.63
CA GLY A 81 -7.82 -62.54 -10.90
C GLY A 81 -6.77 -62.09 -9.89
N TRP A 82 -5.65 -62.81 -9.82
CA TRP A 82 -4.51 -62.42 -8.95
C TRP A 82 -3.97 -61.02 -9.29
N LEU A 83 -4.04 -60.61 -10.56
CA LEU A 83 -3.68 -59.26 -11.00
C LEU A 83 -4.63 -58.19 -10.42
N ASP A 84 -5.94 -58.43 -10.42
CA ASP A 84 -6.91 -57.49 -9.84
C ASP A 84 -6.68 -57.30 -8.33
N ALA A 85 -6.33 -58.39 -7.64
CA ALA A 85 -5.94 -58.34 -6.23
C ALA A 85 -4.63 -57.56 -6.01
N LEU A 86 -3.62 -57.77 -6.86
CA LEU A 86 -2.36 -57.02 -6.80
C LEU A 86 -2.61 -55.51 -7.03
N PHE A 87 -3.38 -55.15 -8.06
CA PHE A 87 -3.75 -53.75 -8.32
C PHE A 87 -4.49 -53.12 -7.13
N SER A 88 -5.40 -53.84 -6.49
CA SER A 88 -6.12 -53.33 -5.31
C SER A 88 -5.20 -53.00 -4.14
N VAL A 89 -4.17 -53.84 -3.90
CA VAL A 89 -3.15 -53.57 -2.89
C VAL A 89 -2.30 -52.35 -3.27
N LEU A 90 -1.91 -52.22 -4.53
CA LEU A 90 -1.15 -51.07 -5.02
C LEU A 90 -1.95 -49.75 -4.91
N ILE A 91 -3.24 -49.76 -5.23
CA ILE A 91 -4.13 -48.60 -5.11
C ILE A 91 -4.24 -48.12 -3.67
N LEU A 92 -4.39 -49.05 -2.73
CA LEU A 92 -4.42 -48.70 -1.32
C LEU A 92 -3.07 -48.13 -0.85
N LEU A 93 -1.95 -48.74 -1.23
CA LEU A 93 -0.62 -48.19 -0.91
C LEU A 93 -0.48 -46.78 -1.47
N ALA A 94 -0.90 -46.55 -2.72
CA ALA A 94 -0.91 -45.23 -3.33
C ALA A 94 -1.79 -44.25 -2.54
N ASN A 95 -2.98 -44.67 -2.08
CA ASN A 95 -3.86 -43.85 -1.26
C ASN A 95 -3.18 -43.42 0.06
N VAL A 96 -2.62 -44.37 0.80
CA VAL A 96 -1.93 -44.10 2.07
C VAL A 96 -0.73 -43.17 1.84
N ILE A 97 0.04 -43.41 0.77
CA ILE A 97 1.19 -42.56 0.41
C ILE A 97 0.71 -41.14 0.08
N MET A 98 -0.29 -40.97 -0.77
CA MET A 98 -0.81 -39.66 -1.15
C MET A 98 -1.34 -38.88 0.05
N GLN A 99 -2.20 -39.48 0.87
CA GLN A 99 -2.73 -38.82 2.08
C GLN A 99 -1.60 -38.44 3.05
N THR A 100 -0.62 -39.32 3.24
CA THR A 100 0.55 -39.03 4.09
C THR A 100 1.40 -37.89 3.54
N LEU A 101 1.60 -37.83 2.22
CA LEU A 101 2.34 -36.75 1.57
C LEU A 101 1.62 -35.41 1.74
N PHE A 102 0.30 -35.36 1.55
CA PHE A 102 -0.48 -34.13 1.77
C PHE A 102 -0.42 -33.68 3.22
N ILE A 103 -0.58 -34.59 4.19
CA ILE A 103 -0.42 -34.28 5.61
C ILE A 103 0.98 -33.70 5.88
N ASN A 104 2.03 -34.33 5.36
CA ASN A 104 3.40 -33.83 5.54
C ASN A 104 3.59 -32.43 4.95
N ILE A 105 3.00 -32.15 3.77
CA ILE A 105 3.00 -30.80 3.17
C ILE A 105 2.28 -29.80 4.09
N LEU A 106 1.10 -30.15 4.63
CA LEU A 106 0.33 -29.27 5.52
C LEU A 106 1.06 -28.95 6.83
N PHE A 107 1.87 -29.87 7.36
CA PHE A 107 2.68 -29.62 8.56
C PHE A 107 4.07 -29.03 8.25
N ASN A 108 4.45 -28.90 6.98
CA ASN A 108 5.74 -28.35 6.60
C ASN A 108 5.77 -26.84 6.86
N LYS A 109 6.76 -26.38 7.64
CA LYS A 109 6.99 -24.96 7.93
C LYS A 109 7.18 -24.12 6.66
N SER A 110 7.79 -24.70 5.63
CA SER A 110 8.01 -24.01 4.35
C SER A 110 6.69 -23.73 3.62
N PHE A 111 5.69 -24.57 3.82
CA PHE A 111 4.36 -24.41 3.22
C PHE A 111 3.47 -23.48 4.06
N LEU A 112 3.42 -23.70 5.38
CA LEU A 112 2.63 -22.84 6.28
C LEU A 112 3.20 -21.43 6.47
N GLY A 113 4.45 -21.20 6.06
CA GLY A 113 5.16 -19.95 6.26
C GLY A 113 5.53 -19.66 7.71
N ASP A 114 6.17 -18.51 7.92
CA ASP A 114 6.50 -18.01 9.26
C ASP A 114 5.23 -17.63 10.03
N PRO A 115 5.23 -17.76 11.37
CA PRO A 115 4.14 -17.27 12.20
C PRO A 115 3.88 -15.79 11.93
N PHE A 116 2.61 -15.39 11.91
CA PHE A 116 2.21 -14.02 11.61
C PHE A 116 2.84 -12.98 12.58
N GLU A 117 3.18 -13.38 13.81
CA GLU A 117 3.91 -12.55 14.78
C GLU A 117 5.25 -12.01 14.24
N THR A 118 5.91 -12.73 13.32
CA THR A 118 7.14 -12.28 12.67
C THR A 118 6.92 -10.97 11.90
N ASN A 119 5.71 -10.76 11.37
CA ASN A 119 5.36 -9.51 10.69
C ASN A 119 5.43 -8.31 11.64
N VAL A 120 5.06 -8.45 12.91
CA VAL A 120 5.14 -7.36 13.91
C VAL A 120 6.58 -6.88 14.06
N LYS A 121 7.54 -7.81 14.14
CA LYS A 121 8.96 -7.48 14.22
C LYS A 121 9.47 -6.84 12.92
N ASN A 122 9.09 -7.42 11.78
CA ASN A 122 9.50 -6.93 10.47
C ASN A 122 8.98 -5.52 10.20
N THR A 123 7.74 -5.21 10.58
CA THR A 123 7.17 -3.87 10.44
C THR A 123 7.80 -2.87 11.38
N ARG A 124 8.13 -3.25 12.62
CA ARG A 124 8.88 -2.39 13.54
C ARG A 124 10.26 -2.02 12.98
N ILE A 125 10.99 -2.99 12.45
CA ILE A 125 12.29 -2.75 11.81
C ILE A 125 12.11 -1.84 10.60
N TRP A 126 11.14 -2.12 9.73
CA TRP A 126 10.85 -1.28 8.58
C TRP A 126 10.49 0.16 8.97
N ARG A 127 9.62 0.34 9.98
CA ARG A 127 9.18 1.63 10.51
C ARG A 127 10.37 2.48 10.95
N THR A 128 11.33 1.88 11.65
CA THR A 128 12.49 2.58 12.23
C THR A 128 13.65 2.77 11.26
N SER A 129 13.85 1.86 10.31
CA SER A 129 15.02 1.86 9.41
C SER A 129 14.78 2.50 8.04
N LEU A 130 13.56 2.39 7.50
CA LEU A 130 13.26 2.76 6.11
C LEU A 130 12.12 3.76 6.01
N ALA A 131 11.05 3.57 6.79
CA ALA A 131 9.79 4.27 6.58
C ALA A 131 9.87 5.81 6.79
N HIS A 132 10.86 6.26 7.58
CA HIS A 132 11.18 7.67 7.80
C HIS A 132 12.48 8.12 7.11
N SER A 133 13.10 7.33 6.24
CA SER A 133 14.33 7.77 5.59
C SER A 133 14.04 8.87 4.56
N PHE A 134 14.78 9.98 4.63
CA PHE A 134 14.69 11.08 3.65
C PHE A 134 14.90 10.62 2.20
N ARG A 135 15.65 9.51 2.00
CA ARG A 135 15.89 8.92 0.67
C ARG A 135 14.63 8.43 -0.03
N TYR A 136 13.56 8.13 0.72
CA TYR A 136 12.30 7.63 0.18
C TYR A 136 11.16 8.66 0.31
N MET A 137 11.50 9.91 0.62
CA MET A 137 10.55 11.01 0.51
C MET A 137 10.17 11.21 -0.96
N ASP A 138 8.88 11.39 -1.23
CA ASP A 138 8.42 11.61 -2.60
C ASP A 138 8.55 13.08 -3.02
N LEU A 139 8.19 13.37 -4.28
CA LEU A 139 8.24 14.73 -4.83
C LEU A 139 7.29 15.68 -4.09
N SER A 140 6.15 15.18 -3.61
CA SER A 140 5.18 15.97 -2.84
C SER A 140 5.58 16.20 -1.38
N GLN A 141 6.83 15.88 -1.02
CA GLN A 141 7.37 16.00 0.33
C GLN A 141 6.50 15.28 1.36
N THR A 142 6.06 14.05 1.06
CA THR A 142 5.40 13.13 1.98
C THR A 142 6.35 11.99 2.33
N SER A 143 6.28 11.52 3.57
CA SER A 143 7.09 10.40 4.04
C SER A 143 6.58 9.07 3.45
N LEU A 144 7.47 8.08 3.32
CA LEU A 144 7.11 6.75 2.83
C LEU A 144 6.02 6.10 3.68
N VAL A 145 6.10 6.28 5.00
CA VAL A 145 5.11 5.73 5.92
C VAL A 145 3.72 6.37 5.78
N THR A 146 3.64 7.69 5.61
CA THR A 146 2.35 8.36 5.36
C THR A 146 1.70 7.75 4.12
N ARG A 147 2.45 7.58 3.04
CA ARG A 147 1.96 6.97 1.80
C ARG A 147 1.51 5.51 1.98
N VAL A 148 2.25 4.71 2.74
CA VAL A 148 1.88 3.31 3.05
C VAL A 148 0.58 3.27 3.85
N CYS A 149 0.46 4.13 4.87
CA CYS A 149 -0.72 4.19 5.74
C CYS A 149 -1.96 4.78 5.04
N ASP A 150 -1.77 5.61 4.03
CA ASP A 150 -2.81 6.07 3.11
C ASP A 150 -3.18 5.03 2.03
N GLU A 151 -2.54 3.85 2.03
CA GLU A 151 -2.69 2.80 1.01
C GLU A 151 -2.49 3.31 -0.43
N ASP A 152 -1.43 4.10 -0.65
CA ASP A 152 -1.07 4.63 -1.97
C ASP A 152 -0.67 3.49 -2.93
N SER A 153 -1.47 3.31 -3.99
CA SER A 153 -1.24 2.28 -5.01
C SER A 153 -0.07 2.57 -5.95
N SER A 154 0.46 3.81 -5.96
CA SER A 154 1.60 4.23 -6.77
C SER A 154 2.96 3.96 -6.11
N LEU A 155 2.97 3.27 -4.96
CA LEU A 155 4.19 2.93 -4.24
C LEU A 155 5.01 1.87 -4.96
N LEU A 156 6.19 2.27 -5.45
CA LEU A 156 7.21 1.33 -5.94
C LEU A 156 7.95 0.64 -4.79
N VAL A 157 8.29 1.42 -3.74
CA VAL A 157 8.99 0.94 -2.54
C VAL A 157 7.95 0.64 -1.45
N ALA A 158 8.19 -0.41 -0.68
CA ALA A 158 7.30 -0.86 0.40
C ALA A 158 5.89 -1.31 -0.06
N SER A 159 5.78 -1.80 -1.31
CA SER A 159 4.54 -2.38 -1.86
C SER A 159 4.07 -3.60 -1.06
N THR A 160 4.99 -4.38 -0.49
CA THR A 160 4.67 -5.51 0.38
C THR A 160 4.05 -5.06 1.70
N GLN A 161 4.56 -3.99 2.32
CA GLN A 161 3.97 -3.39 3.52
C GLN A 161 2.60 -2.78 3.22
N ALA A 162 2.45 -2.05 2.11
CA ALA A 162 1.17 -1.50 1.69
C ALA A 162 0.12 -2.59 1.43
N LYS A 163 0.50 -3.70 0.75
CA LYS A 163 -0.37 -4.84 0.53
C LYS A 163 -0.78 -5.50 1.86
N LEU A 164 0.18 -5.77 2.74
CA LEU A 164 -0.09 -6.36 4.06
C LEU A 164 -1.07 -5.50 4.87
N LEU A 165 -0.89 -4.18 4.87
CA LEU A 165 -1.79 -3.26 5.55
C LEU A 165 -3.20 -3.27 4.93
N SER A 166 -3.29 -3.26 3.59
CA SER A 166 -4.56 -3.33 2.88
C SER A 166 -5.30 -4.64 3.16
N ASP A 167 -4.58 -5.77 3.18
CA ASP A 167 -5.12 -7.08 3.51
C ASP A 167 -5.64 -7.11 4.96
N ILE A 168 -4.90 -6.53 5.92
CA ILE A 168 -5.35 -6.38 7.31
C ILE A 168 -6.63 -5.54 7.40
N ASN A 169 -6.67 -4.38 6.72
CA ASN A 169 -7.83 -3.48 6.75
C ASN A 169 -9.08 -4.17 6.18
N LYS A 170 -8.94 -4.90 5.06
CA LYS A 170 -10.02 -5.68 4.45
C LYS A 170 -10.45 -6.85 5.33
N PHE A 171 -9.51 -7.59 5.91
CA PHE A 171 -9.81 -8.76 6.74
C PHE A 171 -10.58 -8.37 8.01
N LEU A 172 -10.18 -7.28 8.66
CA LEU A 172 -10.79 -6.78 9.88
C LEU A 172 -11.98 -5.82 9.65
N GLY A 173 -12.24 -5.39 8.41
CA GLY A 173 -13.30 -4.44 8.10
C GLY A 173 -13.05 -3.03 8.66
N ILE A 174 -11.80 -2.65 8.89
CA ILE A 174 -11.43 -1.38 9.54
C ILE A 174 -11.06 -0.30 8.52
N GLN A 175 -11.45 0.94 8.82
CA GLN A 175 -11.03 2.10 8.04
C GLN A 175 -9.53 2.38 8.19
N LYS A 176 -8.93 3.09 7.22
CA LYS A 176 -7.48 3.40 7.19
C LYS A 176 -6.97 3.97 8.51
N ALA A 177 -7.66 5.00 9.04
CA ALA A 177 -7.29 5.69 10.28
C ALA A 177 -7.74 5.00 11.58
N ALA A 178 -8.55 3.93 11.51
CA ALA A 178 -9.08 3.25 12.70
C ALA A 178 -8.12 2.16 13.20
N PHE A 179 -7.94 2.08 14.53
CA PHE A 179 -7.07 1.09 15.20
C PHE A 179 -7.82 0.14 16.15
N GLU A 180 -9.15 0.15 16.05
CA GLU A 180 -10.06 -0.72 16.79
C GLU A 180 -10.85 -1.55 15.80
N ALA A 181 -11.01 -2.83 16.12
CA ALA A 181 -11.78 -3.72 15.27
C ALA A 181 -13.27 -3.45 15.45
N THR A 182 -14.00 -3.37 14.34
CA THR A 182 -15.44 -3.27 14.33
C THR A 182 -16.07 -4.61 14.72
N PHE A 183 -17.37 -4.60 15.03
CA PHE A 183 -18.13 -5.83 15.21
C PHE A 183 -18.21 -6.63 13.89
N ASP A 184 -18.28 -5.92 12.77
CA ASP A 184 -18.33 -6.50 11.43
C ASP A 184 -16.90 -6.73 10.90
N GLN A 185 -16.39 -7.95 11.08
CA GLN A 185 -15.08 -8.41 10.63
C GLN A 185 -15.27 -9.48 9.54
N PRO A 186 -15.39 -9.09 8.26
CA PRO A 186 -15.80 -10.02 7.20
C PRO A 186 -14.82 -11.18 7.01
N GLY A 187 -13.51 -10.92 7.15
CA GLY A 187 -12.48 -11.95 7.05
C GLY A 187 -12.55 -12.97 8.19
N VAL A 188 -12.82 -12.51 9.42
CA VAL A 188 -12.99 -13.38 10.59
C VAL A 188 -14.24 -14.25 10.45
N ILE A 189 -15.36 -13.67 10.03
CA ILE A 189 -16.62 -14.40 9.81
C ILE A 189 -16.40 -15.47 8.74
N LEU A 190 -15.81 -15.10 7.61
CA LEU A 190 -15.55 -16.04 6.53
C LEU A 190 -14.56 -17.15 6.95
N CYS A 191 -13.49 -16.81 7.67
CA CYS A 191 -12.54 -17.78 8.23
C CYS A 191 -13.25 -18.79 9.13
N MET A 192 -14.13 -18.31 10.02
CA MET A 192 -14.94 -19.18 10.87
C MET A 192 -15.89 -20.07 10.07
N LEU A 193 -16.56 -19.53 9.04
CA LEU A 193 -17.43 -20.34 8.17
C LEU A 193 -16.64 -21.44 7.44
N CYS A 194 -15.45 -21.13 6.92
CA CYS A 194 -14.57 -22.11 6.29
C CYS A 194 -14.09 -23.18 7.27
N ILE A 195 -13.71 -22.79 8.50
CA ILE A 195 -13.31 -23.75 9.54
C ILE A 195 -14.51 -24.61 9.98
N ILE A 196 -15.71 -24.03 10.14
CA ILE A 196 -16.95 -24.77 10.43
C ILE A 196 -17.20 -25.81 9.34
N LEU A 197 -17.18 -25.40 8.07
CA LEU A 197 -17.41 -26.27 6.93
C LEU A 197 -16.38 -27.41 6.89
N TRP A 198 -15.10 -27.08 7.05
CA TRP A 198 -14.01 -28.05 7.08
C TRP A 198 -14.18 -29.08 8.21
N ASN A 199 -14.45 -28.59 9.42
CA ASN A 199 -14.71 -29.45 10.58
C ASN A 199 -15.92 -30.35 10.35
N LEU A 200 -16.99 -29.87 9.71
CA LEU A 200 -18.17 -30.68 9.36
C LEU A 200 -17.84 -31.76 8.32
N CYS A 201 -17.02 -31.45 7.31
CA CYS A 201 -16.57 -32.44 6.33
C CYS A 201 -15.76 -33.55 6.98
N VAL A 202 -14.80 -33.21 7.83
CA VAL A 202 -13.98 -34.22 8.53
C VAL A 202 -14.80 -34.95 9.60
N TYR A 203 -15.74 -34.29 10.27
CA TYR A 203 -16.63 -34.93 11.23
C TYR A 203 -17.55 -35.95 10.54
N ARG A 204 -18.11 -35.61 9.38
CA ARG A 204 -18.88 -36.54 8.53
C ARG A 204 -18.03 -37.78 8.24
N GLU A 205 -16.77 -37.57 7.89
CA GLU A 205 -15.84 -38.64 7.57
C GLU A 205 -15.51 -39.53 8.79
N LEU A 206 -15.16 -38.95 9.94
CA LEU A 206 -14.92 -39.68 11.19
C LEU A 206 -16.15 -40.48 11.64
N ARG A 207 -17.36 -39.92 11.46
CA ARG A 207 -18.62 -40.61 11.75
C ARG A 207 -18.80 -41.83 10.85
N ASN A 208 -18.51 -41.71 9.56
CA ASN A 208 -18.57 -42.85 8.63
C ASN A 208 -17.58 -43.95 9.03
N ILE A 209 -16.36 -43.58 9.39
CA ILE A 209 -15.34 -44.52 9.88
C ILE A 209 -15.83 -45.22 11.15
N TRP A 210 -16.40 -44.48 12.10
CA TRP A 210 -16.91 -45.04 13.36
C TRP A 210 -18.05 -46.03 13.13
N LEU A 211 -19.02 -45.68 12.29
CA LEU A 211 -20.14 -46.57 11.96
C LEU A 211 -19.68 -47.85 11.25
N ASN A 212 -18.76 -47.73 10.30
CA ASN A 212 -18.18 -48.89 9.59
C ASN A 212 -17.37 -49.78 10.55
N LEU A 213 -16.58 -49.18 11.45
CA LEU A 213 -15.85 -49.90 12.47
C LEU A 213 -16.81 -50.63 13.42
N GLN A 214 -17.89 -49.98 13.86
CA GLN A 214 -18.92 -50.59 14.70
C GLN A 214 -19.62 -51.76 13.99
N ALA A 215 -19.90 -51.64 12.69
CA ALA A 215 -20.48 -52.72 11.89
C ALA A 215 -19.54 -53.92 11.82
N VAL A 216 -18.26 -53.70 11.55
CA VAL A 216 -17.24 -54.77 11.51
C VAL A 216 -17.06 -55.43 12.88
N MET A 217 -17.12 -54.65 13.98
CA MET A 217 -17.03 -55.18 15.33
C MET A 217 -18.19 -56.10 15.73
N GLN A 218 -19.36 -56.00 15.08
CA GLN A 218 -20.53 -56.85 15.35
C GLN A 218 -20.53 -58.17 14.57
N LEU A 219 -19.65 -58.32 13.56
CA LEU A 219 -19.58 -59.54 12.77
C LEU A 219 -18.96 -60.70 13.57
N PRO A 220 -19.53 -61.92 13.50
CA PRO A 220 -19.01 -63.08 14.21
C PRO A 220 -17.66 -63.52 13.64
N ARG A 221 -16.77 -64.00 14.52
CA ARG A 221 -15.39 -64.38 14.18
C ARG A 221 -15.28 -65.89 14.01
N ALA A 222 -14.62 -66.34 12.93
CA ALA A 222 -14.37 -67.74 12.62
C ALA A 222 -12.92 -67.97 12.15
N GLN A 223 -12.55 -69.20 11.77
CA GLN A 223 -11.21 -69.50 11.24
C GLN A 223 -11.05 -69.08 9.77
N SER A 224 -12.10 -69.22 8.96
CA SER A 224 -12.19 -68.76 7.57
C SER A 224 -13.17 -67.59 7.45
N THR A 225 -12.98 -66.74 6.44
CA THR A 225 -13.96 -65.71 6.09
C THR A 225 -14.94 -66.28 5.07
N GLU A 226 -16.25 -66.17 5.34
CA GLU A 226 -17.30 -66.64 4.43
C GLU A 226 -18.22 -65.49 4.00
N LEU A 227 -18.25 -65.23 2.68
CA LEU A 227 -19.14 -64.27 2.03
C LEU A 227 -20.20 -65.03 1.23
N HIS A 228 -21.47 -64.94 1.62
CA HIS A 228 -22.56 -65.64 0.95
C HIS A 228 -23.62 -64.65 0.45
N GLN A 229 -23.87 -64.62 -0.87
CA GLN A 229 -24.87 -63.76 -1.51
C GLN A 229 -24.75 -62.26 -1.15
N GLY A 230 -23.52 -61.77 -0.93
CA GLY A 230 -23.27 -60.37 -0.56
C GLY A 230 -23.34 -60.08 0.94
N THR A 231 -23.57 -61.08 1.79
CA THR A 231 -23.63 -60.93 3.26
C THR A 231 -22.46 -61.65 3.92
N PHE A 232 -21.75 -60.96 4.82
CA PHE A 232 -20.68 -61.56 5.62
C PHE A 232 -21.29 -62.46 6.71
N ARG A 233 -21.07 -63.79 6.62
CA ARG A 233 -21.51 -64.74 7.66
C ARG A 233 -20.52 -64.85 8.81
N SER A 234 -19.23 -64.78 8.52
CA SER A 234 -18.16 -64.78 9.51
C SER A 234 -16.88 -64.18 8.94
N LEU A 235 -16.05 -63.60 9.81
CA LEU A 235 -14.74 -63.04 9.48
C LEU A 235 -13.62 -63.83 10.16
N SER A 236 -12.56 -64.15 9.41
CA SER A 236 -11.30 -64.64 9.98
C SER A 236 -10.66 -63.60 10.90
N PHE A 237 -9.97 -64.06 11.96
CA PHE A 237 -9.27 -63.18 12.91
C PHE A 237 -8.24 -62.28 12.20
N THR A 238 -7.50 -62.82 11.23
CA THR A 238 -6.49 -62.06 10.48
C THR A 238 -7.14 -60.94 9.66
N ARG A 239 -8.22 -61.24 8.93
CA ARG A 239 -8.92 -60.22 8.13
C ARG A 239 -9.59 -59.17 9.01
N PHE A 240 -10.18 -59.58 10.13
CA PHE A 240 -10.72 -58.64 11.13
C PHE A 240 -9.65 -57.67 11.63
N ALA A 241 -8.47 -58.17 12.02
CA ALA A 241 -7.37 -57.32 12.47
C ALA A 241 -6.92 -56.33 11.38
N VAL A 242 -6.79 -56.79 10.13
CA VAL A 242 -6.44 -55.93 8.98
C VAL A 242 -7.47 -54.83 8.77
N ILE A 243 -8.76 -55.16 8.71
CA ILE A 243 -9.84 -54.18 8.49
C ILE A 243 -9.87 -53.14 9.62
N VAL A 244 -9.80 -53.59 10.88
CA VAL A 244 -9.77 -52.68 12.04
C VAL A 244 -8.54 -51.78 11.99
N SER A 245 -7.35 -52.32 11.67
CA SER A 245 -6.13 -51.52 11.55
C SER A 245 -6.22 -50.48 10.43
N ALA A 246 -6.86 -50.83 9.31
CA ALA A 246 -7.08 -49.93 8.18
C ALA A 246 -7.99 -48.75 8.56
N TYR A 247 -9.10 -49.00 9.27
CA TYR A 247 -9.97 -47.93 9.76
C TYR A 247 -9.31 -47.05 10.83
N LEU A 248 -8.50 -47.63 11.73
CA LEU A 248 -7.74 -46.85 12.70
C LEU A 248 -6.71 -45.95 12.02
N LEU A 249 -6.02 -46.44 10.99
CA LEU A 249 -5.10 -45.65 10.18
C LEU A 249 -5.86 -44.53 9.45
N ARG A 250 -7.00 -44.83 8.81
CA ARG A 250 -7.85 -43.82 8.16
C ARG A 250 -8.29 -42.74 9.14
N ALA A 251 -8.73 -43.12 10.33
CA ALA A 251 -9.10 -42.17 11.38
C ALA A 251 -7.92 -41.30 11.81
N ALA A 252 -6.73 -41.87 11.96
CA ALA A 252 -5.51 -41.13 12.31
C ALA A 252 -5.14 -40.11 11.22
N LEU A 253 -5.22 -40.50 9.94
CA LEU A 253 -4.97 -39.60 8.80
C LEU A 253 -6.02 -38.48 8.74
N ALA A 254 -7.31 -38.79 8.94
CA ALA A 254 -8.38 -37.80 8.98
C ALA A 254 -8.20 -36.79 10.14
N ILE A 255 -7.79 -37.24 11.32
CA ILE A 255 -7.49 -36.36 12.47
C ILE A 255 -6.26 -35.49 12.19
N ALA A 256 -5.21 -36.04 11.57
CA ALA A 256 -4.04 -35.26 11.19
C ALA A 256 -4.40 -34.18 10.15
N LEU A 257 -5.23 -34.51 9.16
CA LEU A 257 -5.79 -33.55 8.19
C LEU A 257 -6.66 -32.49 8.88
N LEU A 258 -7.49 -32.85 9.86
CA LEU A 258 -8.28 -31.90 10.63
C LEU A 258 -7.41 -30.80 11.26
N VAL A 259 -6.33 -31.22 11.95
CA VAL A 259 -5.40 -30.31 12.62
C VAL A 259 -4.63 -29.48 11.60
N GLY A 260 -4.05 -30.12 10.57
CA GLY A 260 -3.29 -29.42 9.53
C GLY A 260 -4.13 -28.43 8.73
N GLY A 261 -5.33 -28.83 8.31
CA GLY A 261 -6.27 -27.99 7.57
C GLY A 261 -6.79 -26.82 8.39
N THR A 262 -7.14 -27.03 9.66
CA THR A 262 -7.55 -25.95 10.56
C THR A 262 -6.42 -24.94 10.80
N GLN A 263 -5.17 -25.41 10.95
CA GLN A 263 -4.00 -24.53 11.06
C GLN A 263 -3.74 -23.75 9.76
N TRP A 264 -3.89 -24.38 8.60
CA TRP A 264 -3.70 -23.72 7.31
C TRP A 264 -4.74 -22.63 7.05
N LEU A 265 -6.03 -22.92 7.31
CA LEU A 265 -7.10 -21.93 7.23
C LEU A 265 -6.90 -20.78 8.22
N GLY A 266 -6.55 -21.10 9.48
CA GLY A 266 -6.32 -20.11 10.53
C GLY A 266 -5.08 -19.23 10.33
N ARG A 267 -4.20 -19.55 9.38
CA ARG A 267 -3.04 -18.71 9.00
C ARG A 267 -3.26 -17.90 7.72
N THR A 268 -4.34 -18.17 7.00
CA THR A 268 -4.60 -17.50 5.72
C THR A 268 -5.18 -16.11 5.97
N THR A 269 -4.45 -15.06 5.55
CA THR A 269 -4.83 -13.65 5.79
C THR A 269 -5.61 -13.02 4.63
N SER A 270 -5.53 -13.62 3.45
CA SER A 270 -6.25 -13.18 2.25
C SER A 270 -7.61 -13.86 2.17
N ILE A 271 -8.67 -13.06 2.03
CA ILE A 271 -10.07 -13.53 1.94
C ILE A 271 -10.26 -14.46 0.74
N VAL A 272 -9.62 -14.14 -0.40
CA VAL A 272 -9.73 -14.94 -1.63
C VAL A 272 -9.07 -16.30 -1.45
N ASP A 273 -7.88 -16.31 -0.86
CA ASP A 273 -7.11 -17.55 -0.65
C ASP A 273 -7.79 -18.45 0.37
N LEU A 274 -8.51 -17.88 1.33
CA LEU A 274 -9.23 -18.65 2.36
C LEU A 274 -10.30 -19.56 1.77
N ILE A 275 -11.10 -19.07 0.79
CA ILE A 275 -12.12 -19.88 0.11
C ILE A 275 -11.44 -20.98 -0.72
N LEU A 276 -10.39 -20.63 -1.47
CA LEU A 276 -9.64 -21.57 -2.30
C LEU A 276 -9.03 -22.69 -1.46
N ASN A 277 -8.42 -22.34 -0.32
CA ASN A 277 -7.81 -23.30 0.60
C ASN A 277 -8.85 -24.23 1.23
N ALA A 278 -10.04 -23.72 1.58
CA ALA A 278 -11.13 -24.53 2.13
C ALA A 278 -11.64 -25.57 1.12
N VAL A 279 -11.80 -25.18 -0.15
CA VAL A 279 -12.21 -26.10 -1.22
C VAL A 279 -11.12 -27.13 -1.51
N ALA A 280 -9.85 -26.71 -1.55
CA ALA A 280 -8.72 -27.61 -1.77
C ALA A 280 -8.62 -28.68 -0.67
N LEU A 281 -8.84 -28.31 0.59
CA LEU A 281 -8.86 -29.25 1.72
C LEU A 281 -9.93 -30.32 1.56
N ASN A 282 -11.14 -29.96 1.09
CA ASN A 282 -12.17 -30.96 0.79
C ASN A 282 -11.72 -31.92 -0.32
N GLY A 283 -11.07 -31.39 -1.36
CA GLY A 283 -10.49 -32.24 -2.41
C GLY A 283 -9.42 -33.21 -1.90
N ILE A 284 -8.62 -32.82 -0.90
CA ILE A 284 -7.62 -33.70 -0.26
C ILE A 284 -8.30 -34.80 0.58
N LEU A 285 -9.39 -34.48 1.25
CA LEU A 285 -10.17 -35.43 2.05
C LEU A 285 -10.77 -36.53 1.15
N ASP A 286 -11.28 -36.16 -0.03
CA ASP A 286 -11.99 -37.06 -0.95
C ASP A 286 -11.04 -37.86 -1.90
N ILE A 287 -9.72 -37.86 -1.64
CA ILE A 287 -8.72 -38.54 -2.51
C ILE A 287 -8.95 -40.05 -2.59
N ASP A 288 -9.38 -40.69 -1.49
CA ASP A 288 -9.56 -42.14 -1.50
C ASP A 288 -10.77 -42.58 -2.31
N GLU A 289 -11.82 -41.77 -2.36
CA GLU A 289 -12.96 -41.98 -3.26
C GLU A 289 -12.53 -41.78 -4.72
N PHE A 290 -11.77 -40.74 -5.04
CA PHE A 290 -11.29 -40.51 -6.42
C PHE A 290 -10.38 -41.63 -6.91
N LEU A 291 -9.46 -42.11 -6.06
CA LEU A 291 -8.60 -43.25 -6.40
C LEU A 291 -9.41 -44.54 -6.57
N PHE A 292 -10.45 -44.73 -5.75
CA PHE A 292 -11.34 -45.87 -5.86
C PHE A 292 -12.08 -45.88 -7.19
N GLU A 293 -12.77 -44.78 -7.51
CA GLU A 293 -13.60 -44.67 -8.72
C GLU A 293 -12.76 -44.75 -10.00
N ALA A 294 -11.56 -44.15 -10.01
CA ALA A 294 -10.74 -44.08 -11.20
C ALA A 294 -9.92 -45.35 -11.48
N MET A 295 -9.44 -46.04 -10.43
CA MET A 295 -8.38 -47.05 -10.59
C MET A 295 -8.79 -48.47 -10.19
N VAL A 296 -9.85 -48.67 -9.42
CA VAL A 296 -10.22 -50.01 -8.95
C VAL A 296 -10.78 -50.86 -10.09
N PRO A 297 -10.35 -52.13 -10.25
CA PRO A 297 -10.91 -53.01 -11.27
C PRO A 297 -12.43 -53.17 -11.12
N THR A 298 -13.16 -53.05 -12.24
CA THR A 298 -14.65 -53.06 -12.26
C THR A 298 -15.26 -54.29 -11.57
N LYS A 299 -14.59 -55.45 -11.61
CA LYS A 299 -15.05 -56.66 -10.90
C LYS A 299 -15.10 -56.48 -9.38
N ILE A 300 -14.12 -55.80 -8.82
CA ILE A 300 -14.01 -55.54 -7.37
C ILE A 300 -14.97 -54.42 -6.99
N GLN A 301 -15.11 -53.39 -7.84
CA GLN A 301 -16.11 -52.34 -7.68
C GLN A 301 -17.54 -52.92 -7.63
N LEU A 302 -17.88 -53.78 -8.60
CA LEU A 302 -19.17 -54.49 -8.62
C LEU A 302 -19.36 -55.42 -7.42
N ALA A 303 -18.29 -56.01 -6.90
CA ALA A 303 -18.37 -56.85 -5.70
C ALA A 303 -18.66 -56.03 -4.44
N ILE A 304 -18.07 -54.85 -4.31
CA ILE A 304 -18.37 -53.90 -3.22
C ILE A 304 -19.81 -53.39 -3.33
N GLN A 305 -20.27 -53.02 -4.54
CA GLN A 305 -21.65 -52.58 -4.78
C GLN A 305 -22.71 -53.66 -4.48
N LYS A 306 -22.35 -54.93 -4.60
CA LYS A 306 -23.24 -56.07 -4.29
C LYS A 306 -23.27 -56.44 -2.81
N LEU A 307 -22.48 -55.79 -1.95
CA LEU A 307 -22.51 -56.06 -0.51
C LEU A 307 -23.83 -55.59 0.10
N GLN A 308 -24.49 -56.49 0.82
CA GLN A 308 -25.69 -56.12 1.58
C GLN A 308 -25.30 -55.29 2.81
N PRO A 309 -26.14 -54.31 3.21
CA PRO A 309 -25.91 -53.52 4.41
C PRO A 309 -25.85 -54.39 5.68
N ILE A 310 -24.93 -54.06 6.57
CA ILE A 310 -24.83 -54.69 7.90
C ILE A 310 -25.85 -54.01 8.82
N GLN A 311 -26.72 -54.80 9.44
CA GLN A 311 -27.74 -54.29 10.36
C GLN A 311 -27.12 -53.99 11.73
N LEU A 312 -27.11 -52.72 12.13
CA LEU A 312 -26.67 -52.30 13.46
C LEU A 312 -27.86 -52.28 14.42
N LYS A 313 -27.72 -52.95 15.58
CA LYS A 313 -28.68 -52.82 16.68
C LYS A 313 -28.40 -51.54 17.47
N TYR A 314 -29.36 -50.62 17.45
CA TYR A 314 -29.24 -49.33 18.12
C TYR A 314 -30.13 -49.30 19.38
N THR A 315 -29.58 -48.80 20.49
CA THR A 315 -30.29 -48.67 21.78
C THR A 315 -30.49 -47.20 22.13
N LYS A 316 -31.64 -46.83 22.72
CA LYS A 316 -31.98 -45.44 23.07
C LYS A 316 -30.90 -44.74 23.92
N GLY A 317 -30.34 -45.42 24.92
CA GLY A 317 -29.28 -44.87 25.77
C GLY A 317 -27.99 -44.54 25.01
N LYS A 318 -27.57 -45.39 24.07
CA LYS A 318 -26.41 -45.13 23.19
C LYS A 318 -26.65 -43.94 22.27
N SER A 319 -27.87 -43.79 21.75
CA SER A 319 -28.25 -42.65 20.91
C SER A 319 -28.05 -41.30 21.61
N GLN A 320 -28.46 -41.21 22.88
CA GLN A 320 -28.33 -39.99 23.68
C GLN A 320 -26.87 -39.67 23.98
N VAL A 321 -26.07 -40.68 24.35
CA VAL A 321 -24.64 -40.50 24.59
C VAL A 321 -23.90 -40.11 23.31
N GLU A 322 -24.22 -40.74 22.17
CA GLU A 322 -23.66 -40.37 20.87
C GLU A 322 -24.03 -38.92 20.51
N SER A 323 -25.29 -38.52 20.69
CA SER A 323 -25.74 -37.14 20.41
C SER A 323 -25.03 -36.11 21.30
N ALA A 324 -24.88 -36.39 22.60
CA ALA A 324 -24.18 -35.52 23.53
C ALA A 324 -22.68 -35.41 23.22
N PHE A 325 -22.04 -36.54 22.88
CA PHE A 325 -20.64 -36.57 22.46
C PHE A 325 -20.45 -35.75 21.17
N ASN A 326 -21.30 -35.95 20.18
CA ASN A 326 -21.26 -35.25 18.90
C ASN A 326 -21.43 -33.73 19.08
N PHE A 327 -22.40 -33.31 19.91
CA PHE A 327 -22.60 -31.91 20.22
C PHE A 327 -21.38 -31.31 20.93
N THR A 328 -20.82 -32.01 21.91
CA THR A 328 -19.62 -31.57 22.64
C THR A 328 -18.40 -31.48 21.72
N MET A 329 -18.20 -32.49 20.86
CA MET A 329 -17.10 -32.54 19.90
C MET A 329 -17.20 -31.40 18.89
N LEU A 330 -18.39 -31.13 18.35
CA LEU A 330 -18.64 -30.00 17.46
C LEU A 330 -18.34 -28.67 18.17
N LEU A 331 -18.84 -28.47 19.40
CA LEU A 331 -18.59 -27.26 20.17
C LEU A 331 -17.09 -27.04 20.39
N VAL A 332 -16.35 -28.08 20.76
CA VAL A 332 -14.88 -28.01 20.93
C VAL A 332 -14.18 -27.70 19.62
N MET A 333 -14.56 -28.35 18.51
CA MET A 333 -13.98 -28.08 17.19
C MET A 333 -14.26 -26.65 16.69
N LEU A 334 -15.28 -25.97 17.21
CA LEU A 334 -15.56 -24.58 16.86
C LEU A 334 -14.88 -23.58 17.80
N LEU A 335 -14.97 -23.81 19.12
CA LEU A 335 -14.43 -22.89 20.12
C LEU A 335 -12.90 -22.89 20.14
N VAL A 336 -12.26 -24.04 19.99
CA VAL A 336 -10.79 -24.14 20.09
C VAL A 336 -10.10 -23.37 18.96
N PRO A 337 -10.43 -23.55 17.67
CA PRO A 337 -9.81 -22.76 16.59
C PRO A 337 -10.10 -21.27 16.72
N TYR A 338 -11.30 -20.90 17.14
CA TYR A 338 -11.65 -19.50 17.38
C TYR A 338 -10.72 -18.86 18.43
N LEU A 339 -10.60 -19.47 19.60
CA LEU A 339 -9.81 -18.94 20.71
C LEU A 339 -8.30 -19.04 20.49
N VAL A 340 -7.82 -20.12 19.86
CA VAL A 340 -6.39 -20.42 19.73
C VAL A 340 -5.77 -19.89 18.44
N LEU A 341 -6.54 -19.73 17.37
CA LEU A 341 -6.04 -19.28 16.06
C LEU A 341 -6.57 -17.90 15.69
N ILE A 342 -7.89 -17.70 15.73
CA ILE A 342 -8.52 -16.50 15.15
C ILE A 342 -8.37 -15.28 16.06
N VAL A 343 -8.69 -15.39 17.35
CA VAL A 343 -8.49 -14.29 18.31
C VAL A 343 -7.05 -13.78 18.32
N PRO A 344 -6.01 -14.63 18.46
CA PRO A 344 -4.64 -14.14 18.41
C PRO A 344 -4.26 -13.60 17.03
N LEU A 345 -4.72 -14.18 15.92
CA LEU A 345 -4.46 -13.63 14.59
C LEU A 345 -4.98 -12.18 14.47
N THR A 346 -6.23 -11.93 14.88
CA THR A 346 -6.83 -10.59 14.87
C THR A 346 -6.04 -9.61 15.72
N GLN A 347 -5.63 -10.01 16.93
CA GLN A 347 -4.80 -9.18 17.80
C GLN A 347 -3.45 -8.84 17.14
N ARG A 348 -2.78 -9.83 16.54
CA ARG A 348 -1.51 -9.60 15.85
C ARG A 348 -1.68 -8.73 14.61
N MET A 349 -2.76 -8.85 13.85
CA MET A 349 -3.06 -7.95 12.73
C MET A 349 -3.20 -6.50 13.18
N LEU A 350 -3.90 -6.26 14.30
CA LEU A 350 -4.00 -4.93 14.91
C LEU A 350 -2.64 -4.41 15.40
N GLU A 351 -1.82 -5.27 16.00
CA GLU A 351 -0.45 -4.91 16.42
C GLU A 351 0.41 -4.51 15.21
N VAL A 352 0.38 -5.29 14.12
CA VAL A 352 1.08 -4.96 12.87
C VAL A 352 0.65 -3.59 12.36
N LYS A 353 -0.67 -3.33 12.29
CA LYS A 353 -1.19 -2.03 11.87
C LYS A 353 -0.73 -0.89 12.79
N ARG A 354 -0.70 -1.11 14.11
CA ARG A 354 -0.20 -0.11 15.06
C ARG A 354 1.28 0.17 14.86
N GLU A 355 2.13 -0.85 14.73
CA GLU A 355 3.56 -0.65 14.49
C GLU A 355 3.84 0.08 13.17
N MET A 356 3.02 -0.14 12.15
CA MET A 356 3.16 0.55 10.86
C MET A 356 2.66 2.00 10.91
N CYS A 357 1.47 2.23 11.46
CA CYS A 357 0.72 3.46 11.21
C CYS A 357 0.33 4.25 12.47
N PHE A 358 0.53 3.72 13.66
CA PHE A 358 0.25 4.49 14.86
C PHE A 358 1.32 5.58 15.08
N GLY A 359 0.92 6.67 15.71
CA GLY A 359 1.79 7.81 16.01
C GLY A 359 2.02 8.75 14.82
N ILE A 360 3.05 9.60 14.94
CA ILE A 360 3.38 10.61 13.94
C ILE A 360 3.94 9.92 12.69
N GLN A 361 3.38 10.22 11.53
CA GLN A 361 3.79 9.62 10.25
C GLN A 361 4.53 10.63 9.36
N ASN A 362 4.18 11.90 9.48
CA ASN A 362 4.59 12.97 8.60
C ASN A 362 5.95 13.59 8.99
N PHE A 363 6.98 12.76 9.06
CA PHE A 363 8.35 13.24 9.16
C PHE A 363 9.35 12.28 8.50
N VAL A 364 10.52 12.80 8.15
CA VAL A 364 11.67 12.05 7.66
C VAL A 364 12.94 12.43 8.42
N VAL A 365 13.93 11.54 8.38
CA VAL A 365 15.22 11.66 9.05
C VAL A 365 16.34 11.39 8.06
N ALA A 366 17.41 12.18 8.15
CA ALA A 366 18.67 11.98 7.45
C ALA A 366 19.83 12.01 8.45
N TYR A 367 20.80 11.13 8.27
CA TYR A 367 22.03 11.11 9.08
C TYR A 367 23.15 11.85 8.34
N ASN A 368 23.70 12.89 8.96
CA ASN A 368 24.89 13.56 8.49
C ASN A 368 26.12 12.85 9.11
N SER A 369 26.90 12.16 8.28
CA SER A 369 28.08 11.40 8.72
C SER A 369 29.23 12.29 9.19
N ASP A 370 29.35 13.50 8.65
CA ASP A 370 30.48 14.38 8.94
C ASP A 370 30.33 15.02 10.33
N VAL A 371 29.08 15.34 10.69
CA VAL A 371 28.73 15.89 12.01
C VAL A 371 28.38 14.78 13.02
N GLY A 372 28.08 13.57 12.53
CA GLY A 372 27.66 12.44 13.36
C GLY A 372 26.26 12.60 13.96
N MET A 373 25.38 13.40 13.34
CA MET A 373 24.07 13.78 13.88
C MET A 373 22.93 13.46 12.91
N ALA A 374 21.77 13.07 13.44
CA ALA A 374 20.54 12.89 12.68
C ALA A 374 19.70 14.17 12.69
N TYR A 375 19.19 14.56 11.52
CA TYR A 375 18.31 15.71 11.33
C TYR A 375 16.93 15.22 10.89
N GLY A 376 15.88 15.77 11.49
CA GLY A 376 14.49 15.49 11.15
C GLY A 376 13.86 16.63 10.35
N LEU A 377 12.98 16.29 9.42
CA LEU A 377 12.16 17.23 8.66
C LEU A 377 10.69 16.78 8.75
N MET A 378 9.79 17.69 9.15
CA MET A 378 8.34 17.44 9.08
C MET A 378 7.90 17.46 7.61
N THR A 379 7.14 16.45 7.21
CA THR A 379 6.62 16.29 5.85
C THR A 379 5.15 16.69 5.78
N ASN A 380 4.62 16.79 4.57
CA ASN A 380 3.18 16.97 4.36
C ASN A 380 2.39 15.79 4.93
N GLU A 381 1.20 16.06 5.47
CA GLU A 381 0.32 15.05 6.06
C GLU A 381 -0.31 14.13 5.02
N LYS A 382 -0.51 14.64 3.80
CA LYS A 382 -1.11 13.93 2.68
C LYS A 382 -0.54 14.42 1.38
N ARG A 383 -0.57 13.57 0.36
CA ARG A 383 -0.28 13.95 -1.01
C ARG A 383 -1.47 14.72 -1.59
N PHE A 384 -1.27 15.99 -1.93
CA PHE A 384 -2.30 16.81 -2.56
C PHE A 384 -2.36 16.48 -4.06
N VAL A 385 -3.32 15.65 -4.47
CA VAL A 385 -3.50 15.26 -5.88
C VAL A 385 -3.70 16.47 -6.80
N ASN A 386 -4.27 17.57 -6.27
CA ASN A 386 -4.55 18.79 -7.03
C ASN A 386 -3.42 19.84 -6.97
N ALA A 387 -2.39 19.62 -6.14
CA ALA A 387 -1.25 20.53 -6.03
C ALA A 387 0.01 19.77 -6.45
N LEU A 388 0.20 19.69 -7.77
CA LEU A 388 1.38 19.05 -8.35
C LEU A 388 2.63 19.83 -7.95
N THR A 389 3.75 19.13 -7.81
CA THR A 389 5.07 19.77 -7.73
C THR A 389 5.53 20.22 -9.12
N LEU A 390 6.54 21.09 -9.21
CA LEU A 390 7.07 21.55 -10.50
C LEU A 390 7.47 20.37 -11.41
N ALA A 391 8.11 19.35 -10.85
CA ALA A 391 8.50 18.15 -11.58
C ALA A 391 7.28 17.33 -12.04
N GLU A 392 6.24 17.20 -11.20
CA GLU A 392 5.00 16.53 -11.59
C GLU A 392 4.24 17.30 -12.66
N GLU A 393 4.19 18.63 -12.59
CA GLU A 393 3.57 19.48 -13.61
C GLU A 393 4.33 19.39 -14.94
N ALA A 394 5.66 19.41 -14.91
CA ALA A 394 6.49 19.20 -16.09
C ALA A 394 6.20 17.84 -16.76
N VAL A 395 6.12 16.76 -15.97
CA VAL A 395 5.75 15.43 -16.49
C VAL A 395 4.31 15.41 -16.98
N ASN A 396 3.38 16.04 -16.25
CA ASN A 396 1.97 16.05 -16.61
C ASN A 396 1.73 16.74 -17.96
N ASN A 397 2.42 17.86 -18.20
CA ASN A 397 2.39 18.57 -19.46
C ASN A 397 3.09 17.81 -20.59
N TYR A 398 4.16 17.06 -20.30
CA TYR A 398 5.02 16.48 -21.32
C TYR A 398 4.65 15.04 -21.75
N LYS A 399 4.17 14.20 -20.82
CA LYS A 399 4.02 12.73 -21.00
C LYS A 399 3.16 12.31 -22.21
N PHE A 400 2.24 13.17 -22.66
CA PHE A 400 1.36 12.93 -23.79
C PHE A 400 1.50 13.97 -24.91
N LYS A 401 2.67 14.62 -25.04
CA LYS A 401 2.94 15.53 -26.18
C LYS A 401 3.04 14.81 -27.53
N LEU A 402 3.19 13.48 -27.53
CA LEU A 402 3.19 12.64 -28.72
C LEU A 402 2.24 11.45 -28.52
N ASP A 403 1.59 11.01 -29.60
CA ASP A 403 0.69 9.84 -29.62
C ASP A 403 1.44 8.50 -29.55
N GLY A 404 2.78 8.53 -29.57
CA GLY A 404 3.63 7.34 -29.49
C GLY A 404 5.02 7.64 -28.95
N PRO A 405 5.84 6.59 -28.70
CA PRO A 405 7.20 6.77 -28.20
C PRO A 405 8.01 7.61 -29.18
N TRP A 406 8.70 8.64 -28.68
CA TRP A 406 9.65 9.38 -29.49
C TRP A 406 10.76 8.44 -29.95
N LYS A 407 10.94 8.36 -31.26
CA LYS A 407 12.05 7.65 -31.89
C LYS A 407 12.95 8.72 -32.50
N PRO A 408 14.25 8.75 -32.18
CA PRO A 408 15.18 9.65 -32.84
C PRO A 408 15.27 9.24 -34.32
N VAL A 409 14.52 9.94 -35.17
CA VAL A 409 14.78 9.97 -36.61
C VAL A 409 15.94 10.94 -36.79
N SER A 410 16.91 10.60 -37.63
CA SER A 410 18.08 11.47 -37.87
C SER A 410 17.61 12.89 -38.16
N ASP A 411 17.95 13.81 -37.26
CA ASP A 411 17.73 15.27 -37.29
C ASP A 411 16.42 15.83 -36.68
N GLU A 412 15.51 15.03 -36.13
CA GLU A 412 14.29 15.56 -35.48
C GLU A 412 14.43 15.68 -33.95
N ALA A 413 14.43 16.91 -33.43
CA ALA A 413 14.44 17.19 -32.00
C ALA A 413 13.11 16.76 -31.34
N PRO A 414 13.12 16.28 -30.08
CA PRO A 414 11.88 16.00 -29.37
C PRO A 414 11.06 17.29 -29.20
N PRO A 415 9.72 17.19 -29.04
CA PRO A 415 8.89 18.34 -28.76
C PRO A 415 9.44 19.13 -27.57
N SER A 416 9.41 20.46 -27.66
CA SER A 416 9.92 21.31 -26.58
C SER A 416 9.10 21.12 -25.30
N PRO A 417 9.76 20.85 -24.16
CA PRO A 417 9.07 20.67 -22.88
C PRO A 417 8.59 22.00 -22.30
N ASP A 418 7.50 21.96 -21.54
CA ASP A 418 7.14 23.05 -20.64
C ASP A 418 7.63 22.71 -19.22
N PHE A 419 7.99 23.74 -18.44
CA PHE A 419 8.42 23.63 -17.03
C PHE A 419 9.73 22.86 -16.76
N MET A 420 10.38 22.26 -17.75
CA MET A 420 11.65 21.56 -17.59
C MET A 420 12.59 21.76 -18.79
N GLN A 421 13.85 21.34 -18.64
CA GLN A 421 14.81 21.23 -19.73
C GLN A 421 15.14 19.76 -19.98
N LEU A 422 15.22 19.38 -21.25
CA LEU A 422 15.63 18.04 -21.66
C LEU A 422 17.12 18.05 -22.03
N GLY A 423 17.89 17.18 -21.38
CA GLY A 423 19.20 16.79 -21.88
C GLY A 423 19.03 15.62 -22.84
N LEU A 424 19.67 15.67 -24.01
CA LEU A 424 19.68 14.55 -24.96
C LEU A 424 20.70 13.49 -24.52
N TYR A 425 21.66 13.88 -23.68
CA TYR A 425 22.69 13.01 -23.14
C TYR A 425 22.69 13.00 -21.61
N THR A 426 23.10 11.89 -21.01
CA THR A 426 23.19 11.72 -19.54
C THR A 426 24.07 12.79 -18.90
N GLN A 427 25.16 13.18 -19.56
CA GLN A 427 26.05 14.21 -19.05
C GLN A 427 25.36 15.58 -18.94
N GLU A 428 24.55 15.96 -19.93
CA GLU A 428 23.79 17.21 -19.89
C GLU A 428 22.75 17.20 -18.77
N PHE A 429 22.05 16.07 -18.61
CA PHE A 429 21.08 15.89 -17.53
C PHE A 429 21.74 16.00 -16.14
N GLU A 430 22.83 15.27 -15.91
CA GLU A 430 23.54 15.32 -14.62
C GLU A 430 24.13 16.70 -14.36
N PHE A 431 24.70 17.33 -15.38
CA PHE A 431 25.21 18.69 -15.28
C PHE A 431 24.07 19.65 -14.88
N GLY A 432 22.92 19.61 -15.56
CA GLY A 432 21.77 20.44 -15.23
C GLY A 432 21.20 20.20 -13.83
N ARG A 433 21.24 18.95 -13.34
CA ARG A 433 20.68 18.56 -12.04
C ARG A 433 21.49 19.08 -10.84
N ILE A 434 22.81 19.16 -10.96
CA ILE A 434 23.70 19.52 -9.83
C ILE A 434 24.23 20.96 -9.90
N ARG A 435 24.05 21.65 -11.03
CA ARG A 435 24.56 23.01 -11.27
C ARG A 435 23.94 24.01 -10.30
N LYS A 436 24.78 24.85 -9.69
CA LYS A 436 24.31 25.93 -8.82
C LYS A 436 23.84 27.14 -9.63
N MET A 437 22.98 27.97 -9.06
CA MET A 437 22.48 29.18 -9.73
C MET A 437 23.61 30.12 -10.17
N GLN A 438 24.70 30.24 -9.38
CA GLN A 438 25.87 31.03 -9.75
C GLN A 438 26.53 30.56 -11.05
N GLU A 439 26.68 29.25 -11.22
CA GLU A 439 27.25 28.63 -12.42
C GLU A 439 26.28 28.75 -13.59
N GLU A 440 24.97 28.60 -13.34
CA GLU A 440 23.93 28.81 -14.35
C GLU A 440 23.91 30.24 -14.87
N ALA A 441 24.00 31.23 -13.98
CA ALA A 441 24.06 32.64 -14.33
C ALA A 441 25.34 33.02 -15.09
N ALA A 442 26.46 32.35 -14.82
CA ALA A 442 27.71 32.51 -15.57
C ALA A 442 27.62 31.89 -16.97
N TYR A 443 26.94 30.74 -17.09
CA TYR A 443 26.78 30.03 -18.36
C TYR A 443 25.76 30.71 -19.29
N TRP A 444 24.79 31.44 -18.75
CA TRP A 444 23.74 32.09 -19.53
C TRP A 444 24.33 33.19 -20.45
N PRO A 445 24.31 33.01 -21.78
CA PRO A 445 25.18 33.77 -22.69
C PRO A 445 24.68 35.18 -23.03
N VAL A 446 23.50 35.57 -22.55
CA VAL A 446 22.84 36.82 -22.95
C VAL A 446 22.21 37.53 -21.76
N CYS A 447 22.15 38.86 -21.82
CA CYS A 447 21.30 39.65 -20.93
C CYS A 447 20.03 40.06 -21.67
N TRP A 448 19.18 39.07 -21.92
CA TRP A 448 18.04 39.21 -22.83
C TRP A 448 16.72 39.04 -22.10
N GLU A 449 15.76 39.91 -22.41
CA GLU A 449 14.36 39.78 -22.01
C GLU A 449 13.51 39.62 -23.25
N ARG A 450 12.70 38.56 -23.27
CA ARG A 450 11.86 38.22 -24.42
C ARG A 450 10.93 39.38 -24.86
N ASP A 451 10.43 40.16 -23.90
CA ASP A 451 9.40 41.18 -24.17
C ASP A 451 9.99 42.57 -24.49
N VAL A 452 11.32 42.70 -24.49
CA VAL A 452 12.01 44.01 -24.60
C VAL A 452 12.77 44.18 -25.91
N ASP A 453 13.01 43.12 -26.69
CA ASP A 453 13.77 43.24 -27.96
C ASP A 453 12.90 43.07 -29.23
N PRO A 454 12.59 44.16 -29.96
CA PRO A 454 11.83 44.13 -31.21
C PRO A 454 12.68 43.78 -32.46
N TYR A 455 13.98 43.47 -32.35
CA TYR A 455 14.90 43.48 -33.51
C TYR A 455 15.40 42.14 -34.06
N GLU A 456 14.94 40.97 -33.62
CA GLU A 456 15.28 39.71 -34.31
C GLU A 456 14.08 39.05 -34.98
N THR A 457 14.08 39.11 -36.32
CA THR A 457 13.31 38.22 -37.19
C THR A 457 13.72 36.77 -36.89
N ALA A 458 12.73 36.01 -36.42
CA ALA A 458 12.72 34.59 -36.15
C ALA A 458 13.49 33.75 -37.19
N GLU A 459 14.53 33.05 -36.75
CA GLU A 459 14.88 31.70 -37.22
C GLU A 459 15.98 31.07 -36.33
N ASN A 460 17.02 31.82 -35.93
CA ASN A 460 18.09 31.32 -35.03
C ASN A 460 17.82 31.48 -33.52
N ALA A 461 16.87 32.34 -33.13
CA ALA A 461 16.49 32.54 -31.72
C ALA A 461 15.62 31.41 -31.15
N SER A 462 15.14 30.46 -31.97
CA SER A 462 14.11 29.49 -31.59
C SER A 462 14.48 28.61 -30.38
N ALA A 463 15.73 28.11 -30.32
CA ALA A 463 16.17 27.24 -29.24
C ALA A 463 16.33 27.97 -27.90
N LEU A 464 16.91 29.18 -27.90
CA LEU A 464 17.04 30.02 -26.70
C LEU A 464 15.68 30.54 -26.23
N VAL A 465 14.78 30.90 -27.16
CA VAL A 465 13.39 31.27 -26.87
C VAL A 465 12.67 30.11 -26.19
N ALA A 466 12.77 28.90 -26.73
CA ALA A 466 12.13 27.70 -26.16
C ALA A 466 12.64 27.43 -24.74
N ILE A 467 13.97 27.48 -24.53
CA ILE A 467 14.58 27.35 -23.21
C ILE A 467 14.07 28.43 -22.24
N ALA A 468 14.03 29.69 -22.68
CA ALA A 468 13.55 30.80 -21.87
C ALA A 468 12.07 30.63 -21.50
N HIS A 469 11.22 30.13 -22.41
CA HIS A 469 9.81 29.86 -22.13
C HIS A 469 9.64 28.80 -21.05
N SER A 470 10.34 27.67 -21.16
CA SER A 470 10.25 26.59 -20.16
C SER A 470 10.72 27.06 -18.78
N ARG A 471 11.80 27.86 -18.74
CA ARG A 471 12.34 28.45 -17.49
C ARG A 471 11.40 29.49 -16.88
N MET A 472 10.81 30.36 -17.69
CA MET A 472 9.84 31.36 -17.24
C MET A 472 8.57 30.73 -16.67
N ARG A 473 8.04 29.69 -17.33
CA ARG A 473 6.91 28.91 -16.82
C ARG A 473 7.24 28.23 -15.49
N ALA A 474 8.43 27.63 -15.37
CA ALA A 474 8.90 27.03 -14.12
C ALA A 474 9.07 28.08 -13.00
N ALA A 475 9.60 29.25 -13.32
CA ALA A 475 9.75 30.36 -12.36
C ALA A 475 8.40 30.86 -11.86
N ALA A 476 7.44 31.07 -12.77
CA ALA A 476 6.08 31.48 -12.46
C ALA A 476 5.38 30.47 -11.54
N PHE A 477 5.50 29.19 -11.87
CA PHE A 477 4.95 28.09 -11.08
C PHE A 477 5.46 28.11 -9.63
N ASN A 478 6.77 28.25 -9.44
CA ASN A 478 7.37 28.31 -8.10
C ASN A 478 6.92 29.53 -7.29
N LEU A 479 6.51 30.61 -7.96
CA LEU A 479 5.97 31.82 -7.33
C LEU A 479 4.45 31.75 -7.11
N GLY A 480 3.79 30.64 -7.46
CA GLY A 480 2.34 30.49 -7.34
C GLY A 480 1.53 31.29 -8.37
N LEU A 481 2.18 31.77 -9.43
CA LEU A 481 1.54 32.47 -10.54
C LEU A 481 1.15 31.41 -11.58
N GLY A 482 -0.15 31.16 -11.73
CA GLY A 482 -0.71 29.99 -12.42
C GLY A 482 -0.13 29.62 -13.81
N THR A 483 -0.44 28.42 -14.29
CA THR A 483 0.26 27.75 -15.41
C THR A 483 -0.26 28.03 -16.82
N ASN A 484 -1.34 28.81 -16.96
CA ASN A 484 -2.09 28.87 -18.21
C ASN A 484 -1.37 29.62 -19.35
N ALA A 485 -0.43 30.52 -19.03
CA ALA A 485 0.34 31.27 -20.01
C ALA A 485 1.79 31.47 -19.55
N THR A 486 2.70 31.67 -20.51
CA THR A 486 4.07 32.10 -20.18
C THR A 486 4.02 33.57 -19.78
N PRO A 487 4.35 33.94 -18.53
CA PRO A 487 4.30 35.34 -18.13
C PRO A 487 5.40 36.15 -18.80
N THR A 488 5.14 37.44 -18.93
CA THR A 488 6.11 38.44 -19.39
C THR A 488 7.01 38.90 -18.25
N CYS A 489 8.18 39.42 -18.59
CA CYS A 489 9.06 40.03 -17.58
C CYS A 489 8.39 41.22 -16.88
N ALA A 490 7.54 41.96 -17.61
CA ALA A 490 6.75 43.07 -17.05
C ALA A 490 5.76 42.59 -15.96
N GLU A 491 5.06 41.48 -16.19
CA GLU A 491 4.14 40.87 -15.22
C GLU A 491 4.87 40.34 -13.97
N LEU A 492 6.14 39.94 -14.11
CA LEU A 492 6.95 39.43 -13.00
C LEU A 492 7.77 40.50 -12.27
N ARG A 493 7.71 41.77 -12.67
CA ARG A 493 8.56 42.86 -12.13
C ARG A 493 8.53 42.94 -10.61
N ASP A 494 7.35 42.86 -10.01
CA ASP A 494 7.17 43.02 -8.56
C ASP A 494 7.73 41.82 -7.77
N THR A 495 7.95 40.67 -8.44
CA THR A 495 8.52 39.47 -7.83
C THR A 495 10.05 39.48 -7.78
N CYS A 496 10.71 40.40 -8.49
CA CYS A 496 12.17 40.44 -8.62
C CYS A 496 12.92 40.56 -7.28
N TYR A 497 12.25 41.03 -6.23
CA TYR A 497 12.80 41.23 -4.88
C TYR A 497 12.43 40.11 -3.91
N ILE A 498 11.71 39.07 -4.37
CA ILE A 498 11.43 37.88 -3.59
C ILE A 498 12.69 36.97 -3.62
N PRO A 499 13.16 36.44 -2.48
CA PRO A 499 14.34 35.57 -2.43
C PRO A 499 14.29 34.43 -3.46
N GLU A 500 13.14 33.76 -3.58
CA GLU A 500 12.91 32.60 -4.43
C GLU A 500 12.90 32.92 -5.94
N ALA A 501 12.80 34.20 -6.34
CA ALA A 501 12.68 34.63 -7.73
C ALA A 501 14.01 34.63 -8.52
N ARG A 502 14.97 33.77 -8.17
CA ARG A 502 16.29 33.67 -8.82
C ARG A 502 16.18 33.41 -10.32
N MET A 503 15.31 32.47 -10.72
CA MET A 503 15.09 32.15 -12.13
C MET A 503 14.44 33.32 -12.89
N VAL A 504 13.58 34.10 -12.23
CA VAL A 504 13.01 35.33 -12.82
C VAL A 504 14.13 36.33 -13.09
N ARG A 505 15.03 36.57 -12.12
CA ARG A 505 16.17 37.48 -12.32
C ARG A 505 17.11 37.03 -13.43
N LEU A 506 17.22 35.72 -13.67
CA LEU A 506 18.03 35.16 -14.75
C LEU A 506 17.42 35.43 -16.13
N MET A 507 16.11 35.28 -16.25
CA MET A 507 15.38 35.47 -17.51
C MET A 507 14.96 36.92 -17.76
N CYS A 508 14.83 37.72 -16.71
CA CYS A 508 14.34 39.10 -16.71
C CYS A 508 15.33 40.05 -16.03
N GLY A 509 16.60 39.94 -16.41
CA GLY A 509 17.67 40.69 -15.76
C GLY A 509 17.56 42.21 -15.92
N GLN A 510 16.95 42.73 -16.98
CA GLN A 510 16.83 44.18 -17.18
C GLN A 510 15.67 44.76 -16.35
N THR A 511 14.48 44.18 -16.45
CA THR A 511 13.27 44.45 -15.67
C THR A 511 13.51 44.27 -14.18
N CYS A 512 14.27 43.25 -13.78
CA CYS A 512 14.67 43.07 -12.39
C CYS A 512 15.84 43.97 -11.96
N GLY A 513 16.37 44.85 -12.81
CA GLY A 513 17.43 45.80 -12.46
C GLY A 513 18.83 45.21 -12.32
N CYS A 514 19.10 44.00 -12.80
CA CYS A 514 20.47 43.44 -12.85
C CYS A 514 21.42 44.25 -13.73
N THR A 515 20.91 45.01 -14.70
CA THR A 515 21.70 45.91 -15.56
C THR A 515 21.77 47.35 -15.07
N ASP A 516 20.98 47.70 -14.06
CA ASP A 516 20.89 49.07 -13.56
C ASP A 516 21.77 49.21 -12.30
N PRO A 517 22.87 49.98 -12.36
CA PRO A 517 23.72 50.20 -11.18
C PRO A 517 23.02 50.98 -10.07
N LEU A 518 21.93 51.69 -10.37
CA LEU A 518 21.18 52.47 -9.39
C LEU A 518 20.00 51.68 -8.80
N ALA A 519 19.70 50.47 -9.27
CA ALA A 519 18.66 49.62 -8.69
C ALA A 519 19.07 49.08 -7.31
N SER A 520 18.09 48.62 -6.51
CA SER A 520 18.38 48.04 -5.20
C SER A 520 19.37 46.88 -5.31
N PRO A 521 20.48 46.88 -4.55
CA PRO A 521 21.52 45.85 -4.64
C PRO A 521 21.08 44.44 -4.24
N TRP A 522 19.91 44.28 -3.61
CA TRP A 522 19.39 42.97 -3.22
C TRP A 522 19.26 42.02 -4.40
N TYR A 523 19.83 40.82 -4.20
CA TYR A 523 19.78 39.72 -5.16
C TYR A 523 20.40 40.04 -6.53
N LYS A 524 21.17 41.14 -6.65
CA LYS A 524 21.82 41.55 -7.92
C LYS A 524 23.19 40.93 -8.10
N GLN A 525 23.27 39.62 -7.94
CA GLN A 525 24.47 38.80 -8.00
C GLN A 525 24.24 37.53 -8.83
N LYS A 526 25.32 36.88 -9.29
CA LYS A 526 25.23 35.61 -10.05
C LYS A 526 24.54 34.51 -9.24
N ALA A 527 24.91 34.34 -7.98
CA ALA A 527 24.32 33.33 -7.08
C ALA A 527 22.81 33.51 -6.89
N GLU A 528 22.34 34.74 -7.04
CA GLU A 528 20.94 35.11 -6.88
C GLU A 528 20.19 35.24 -8.22
N GLY A 529 20.82 34.82 -9.32
CA GLY A 529 20.18 34.67 -10.61
C GLY A 529 20.43 35.81 -11.60
N CYS A 530 21.17 36.87 -11.29
CA CYS A 530 21.54 37.83 -12.34
C CYS A 530 22.60 37.23 -13.27
N ALA A 531 22.27 37.12 -14.57
CA ALA A 531 23.21 36.62 -15.59
C ALA A 531 24.51 37.44 -15.62
N GLU A 532 25.64 36.77 -15.87
CA GLU A 532 26.95 37.42 -15.95
C GLU A 532 26.98 38.56 -16.97
N MET A 533 26.36 38.35 -18.13
CA MET A 533 26.25 39.37 -19.17
C MET A 533 25.46 40.60 -18.69
N CYS A 534 24.45 40.44 -17.83
CA CYS A 534 23.72 41.58 -17.28
C CYS A 534 24.59 42.38 -16.30
N LEU A 535 25.37 41.68 -15.48
CA LEU A 535 26.27 42.32 -14.52
C LEU A 535 27.41 43.07 -15.24
N LEU A 536 27.93 42.53 -16.34
CA LEU A 536 28.91 43.22 -17.18
C LEU A 536 28.33 44.50 -17.82
N GLN A 537 27.06 44.45 -18.27
CA GLN A 537 26.36 45.65 -18.73
C GLN A 537 26.17 46.67 -17.61
N ARG A 538 25.84 46.22 -16.39
CA ARG A 538 25.75 47.08 -15.20
C ARG A 538 27.05 47.79 -14.91
N GLU A 539 28.17 47.07 -14.91
CA GLU A 539 29.51 47.65 -14.71
C GLU A 539 29.84 48.70 -15.77
N THR A 540 29.46 48.43 -17.03
CA THR A 540 29.66 49.37 -18.14
C THR A 540 28.84 50.64 -17.95
N ARG A 541 27.56 50.53 -17.55
CA ARG A 541 26.70 51.67 -17.24
C ARG A 541 27.17 52.43 -16.01
N MET A 542 27.66 51.73 -14.99
CA MET A 542 28.20 52.35 -13.79
C MET A 542 29.34 53.32 -14.13
N ARG A 543 30.27 52.92 -15.00
CA ARG A 543 31.37 53.80 -15.44
C ARG A 543 30.92 55.09 -16.13
N ALA A 544 29.68 55.15 -16.63
CA ALA A 544 29.12 56.34 -17.27
C ALA A 544 28.40 57.28 -16.28
N LEU A 545 28.16 56.85 -15.04
CA LEU A 545 27.49 57.65 -14.04
C LEU A 545 28.47 58.60 -13.33
N PRO A 546 28.00 59.78 -12.88
CA PRO A 546 28.82 60.67 -12.07
C PRO A 546 29.18 60.00 -10.76
N CYS A 547 30.41 60.21 -10.30
CA CYS A 547 30.88 59.67 -9.05
C CYS A 547 30.37 60.51 -7.87
N GLN A 548 29.10 60.37 -7.53
CA GLN A 548 28.44 61.13 -6.45
C GLN A 548 27.60 60.19 -5.60
N ASP A 549 27.62 60.39 -4.30
CA ASP A 549 26.71 59.69 -3.38
C ASP A 549 25.23 60.06 -3.66
N PHE A 550 24.30 59.12 -3.44
CA PHE A 550 22.87 59.47 -3.45
C PHE A 550 22.57 60.47 -2.29
N PRO A 551 21.52 61.32 -2.38
CA PRO A 551 20.40 61.30 -3.32
C PRO A 551 20.69 61.98 -4.67
N GLN A 552 21.86 62.61 -4.81
CA GLN A 552 22.20 63.40 -6.01
C GLN A 552 22.31 62.52 -7.27
N ALA A 553 22.64 61.23 -7.09
CA ALA A 553 22.64 60.21 -8.14
C ALA A 553 21.25 59.65 -8.50
N GLY A 554 20.15 60.10 -7.90
CA GLY A 554 18.79 59.63 -8.20
C GLY A 554 18.42 58.26 -7.62
N ALA A 555 19.28 57.63 -6.83
CA ALA A 555 19.08 56.27 -6.30
C ALA A 555 18.48 56.20 -4.88
N GLN A 556 17.80 57.27 -4.44
CA GLN A 556 17.21 57.34 -3.10
C GLN A 556 16.16 56.25 -2.85
N GLU A 557 15.38 55.90 -3.88
CA GLU A 557 14.40 54.81 -3.81
C GLU A 557 15.07 53.46 -3.57
N SER A 558 16.13 53.16 -4.33
CA SER A 558 16.90 51.92 -4.18
C SER A 558 17.61 51.79 -2.84
N TRP A 559 18.11 52.89 -2.29
CA TRP A 559 18.63 52.93 -0.92
C TRP A 559 17.56 52.58 0.10
N ASN A 560 16.39 53.23 0.00
CA ASN A 560 15.29 52.96 0.91
C ASN A 560 14.85 51.50 0.80
N GLN A 561 14.68 51.00 -0.42
CA GLN A 561 14.31 49.62 -0.70
C GLN A 561 15.35 48.62 -0.16
N PHE A 562 16.63 48.94 -0.22
CA PHE A 562 17.67 48.09 0.37
C PHE A 562 17.45 47.92 1.88
N TRP A 563 17.29 49.02 2.62
CA TRP A 563 17.12 48.91 4.07
C TRP A 563 15.73 48.40 4.48
N ASP A 564 14.68 48.74 3.72
CA ASP A 564 13.32 48.26 3.98
C ASP A 564 13.19 46.75 3.84
N ASN A 565 13.93 46.15 2.90
CA ASN A 565 13.92 44.71 2.68
C ASN A 565 14.99 43.95 3.48
N TYR A 566 15.82 44.62 4.28
CA TYR A 566 16.95 43.98 4.97
C TYR A 566 16.52 42.81 5.84
N ALA A 567 15.50 43.00 6.69
CA ALA A 567 15.01 41.94 7.58
C ALA A 567 14.48 40.72 6.81
N VAL A 568 13.72 40.96 5.74
CA VAL A 568 13.16 39.90 4.88
C VAL A 568 14.29 39.15 4.16
N ALA A 569 15.26 39.87 3.60
CA ALA A 569 16.37 39.26 2.88
C ALA A 569 17.28 38.44 3.80
N VAL A 570 17.65 38.97 4.97
CA VAL A 570 18.55 38.29 5.91
C VAL A 570 17.87 37.07 6.53
N SER A 571 16.60 37.18 6.91
CA SER A 571 15.84 36.05 7.45
C SER A 571 15.65 34.94 6.41
N ALA A 572 15.47 35.28 5.14
CA ALA A 572 15.40 34.29 4.06
C ALA A 572 16.73 33.52 3.88
N TYR A 573 17.88 34.19 4.05
CA TYR A 573 19.19 33.58 3.84
C TYR A 573 19.70 32.81 5.08
N TYR A 574 19.50 33.34 6.29
CA TYR A 574 20.06 32.80 7.53
C TYR A 574 19.03 32.17 8.49
N GLY A 575 17.73 32.25 8.17
CA GLY A 575 16.64 31.83 9.05
C GLY A 575 16.12 32.96 9.96
N GLN A 576 14.88 32.85 10.43
CA GLN A 576 14.20 33.89 11.22
C GLN A 576 14.84 34.20 12.58
N ASP A 577 15.60 33.25 13.16
CA ASP A 577 16.10 33.34 14.54
C ASP A 577 17.35 34.23 14.73
N ARG A 578 17.89 34.84 13.67
CA ARG A 578 19.14 35.61 13.75
C ARG A 578 18.99 37.13 13.87
N LEU A 579 17.76 37.66 13.79
CA LEU A 579 17.51 39.10 13.86
C LEU A 579 17.08 39.48 15.30
N GLU A 580 17.94 40.14 16.06
CA GLU A 580 17.58 40.68 17.37
C GLU A 580 16.97 42.09 17.24
N LEU A 581 16.19 42.53 18.24
CA LEU A 581 15.58 43.88 18.25
C LEU A 581 16.62 45.01 18.11
N GLY A 582 17.85 44.78 18.59
CA GLY A 582 18.96 45.73 18.48
C GLY A 582 19.42 45.95 17.03
N ASP A 583 19.33 44.93 16.18
CA ASP A 583 19.78 44.98 14.79
C ASP A 583 18.87 45.88 13.95
N MET A 584 17.56 45.89 14.23
CA MET A 584 16.59 46.74 13.52
C MET A 584 16.77 48.24 13.81
N ASN A 585 17.25 48.59 15.01
CA ASN A 585 17.61 49.97 15.34
C ASN A 585 18.84 50.41 14.56
N ALA A 586 19.84 49.53 14.41
CA ALA A 586 21.01 49.80 13.58
C ALA A 586 20.61 50.01 12.11
N VAL A 587 19.77 49.13 11.54
CA VAL A 587 19.23 49.27 10.17
C VAL A 587 18.51 50.59 9.98
N SER A 588 17.67 50.99 10.95
CA SER A 588 16.95 52.28 10.89
C SER A 588 17.90 53.48 10.91
N MET A 589 18.98 53.41 11.71
CA MET A 589 20.03 54.43 11.73
C MET A 589 20.82 54.47 10.41
N MET A 590 21.14 53.31 9.83
CA MET A 590 21.80 53.24 8.52
C MET A 590 20.94 53.89 7.44
N LYS A 591 19.65 53.53 7.38
CA LYS A 591 18.70 54.09 6.43
C LYS A 591 18.62 55.61 6.53
N ALA A 592 18.48 56.15 7.75
CA ALA A 592 18.32 57.58 7.99
C ALA A 592 19.60 58.39 7.79
N GLY A 593 20.77 57.81 8.10
CA GLY A 593 22.05 58.52 8.02
C GLY A 593 22.74 58.48 6.66
N GLY A 594 22.24 57.68 5.71
CA GLY A 594 22.70 57.68 4.31
C GLY A 594 24.14 57.17 4.12
N CYS A 595 24.76 57.53 2.99
CA CYS A 595 26.12 57.08 2.63
C CYS A 595 27.20 57.29 3.71
N PRO A 596 27.23 58.41 4.47
CA PRO A 596 28.22 58.59 5.53
C PRO A 596 28.17 57.53 6.63
N MET A 597 27.00 56.93 6.89
CA MET A 597 26.89 55.87 7.90
C MET A 597 27.61 54.59 7.49
N LEU A 598 27.82 54.35 6.20
CA LEU A 598 28.64 53.22 5.73
C LEU A 598 30.10 53.34 6.17
N GLN A 599 30.62 54.55 6.39
CA GLN A 599 31.96 54.72 6.96
C GLN A 599 31.98 54.46 8.47
N ALA A 600 30.93 54.89 9.16
CA ALA A 600 30.81 54.75 10.61
C ALA A 600 30.60 53.28 11.02
N VAL A 601 29.83 52.53 10.22
CA VAL A 601 29.52 51.12 10.43
C VAL A 601 29.82 50.36 9.13
N PRO A 602 31.10 50.05 8.85
CA PRO A 602 31.54 49.52 7.56
C PRO A 602 31.15 48.06 7.29
N LYS A 603 30.76 47.34 8.34
CA LYS A 603 30.38 45.93 8.26
C LYS A 603 28.95 45.73 8.68
N ASP A 604 28.31 44.77 8.03
CA ASP A 604 27.04 44.23 8.46
C ASP A 604 27.22 43.47 9.77
N PRO A 605 26.52 43.84 10.86
CA PRO A 605 26.64 43.18 12.15
C PRO A 605 26.20 41.71 12.11
N ILE A 606 25.34 41.31 11.17
CA ILE A 606 24.80 39.95 11.11
C ILE A 606 25.66 39.06 10.22
N THR A 607 25.97 39.52 9.01
CA THR A 607 26.71 38.71 8.02
C THR A 607 28.23 38.85 8.18
N GLY A 608 28.71 39.93 8.80
CA GLY A 608 30.14 40.26 8.90
C GLY A 608 30.72 40.83 7.60
N GLU A 609 29.92 40.92 6.54
CA GLU A 609 30.32 41.40 5.22
C GLU A 609 30.51 42.92 5.21
N VAL A 610 31.43 43.40 4.36
CA VAL A 610 31.64 44.85 4.19
C VAL A 610 30.58 45.37 3.23
N TRP A 611 29.74 46.31 3.67
CA TRP A 611 28.62 46.83 2.86
C TRP A 611 29.05 47.29 1.47
N CYS A 612 30.22 47.93 1.41
CA CYS A 612 30.78 48.48 0.18
C CYS A 612 31.29 47.41 -0.78
N TRP A 613 31.58 46.20 -0.32
CA TRP A 613 31.94 45.07 -1.20
C TRP A 613 30.72 44.22 -1.57
N GLY A 614 29.65 44.37 -0.80
CA GLY A 614 28.51 43.48 -0.89
C GLY A 614 28.86 42.09 -0.37
N ALA A 615 27.96 41.16 -0.62
CA ALA A 615 28.14 39.75 -0.32
C ALA A 615 27.98 38.98 -1.63
N ALA A 616 29.03 38.30 -2.08
CA ALA A 616 29.08 37.66 -3.40
C ALA A 616 27.89 36.72 -3.66
N ASP A 617 27.40 36.08 -2.59
CA ASP A 617 26.31 35.11 -2.65
C ASP A 617 24.92 35.69 -2.31
N PHE A 618 24.80 37.00 -2.02
CA PHE A 618 23.59 37.55 -1.41
C PHE A 618 23.18 38.94 -1.92
N PHE A 619 24.06 39.96 -1.88
CA PHE A 619 23.72 41.32 -2.34
C PHE A 619 24.87 42.04 -3.03
N GLY A 620 24.52 42.96 -3.93
CA GLY A 620 25.43 43.81 -4.68
C GLY A 620 26.23 44.79 -3.80
N PRO A 621 27.42 45.24 -4.23
CA PRO A 621 28.16 46.29 -3.54
C PRO A 621 27.33 47.58 -3.36
N LEU A 622 27.25 48.11 -2.13
CA LEU A 622 26.62 49.43 -1.90
C LEU A 622 27.44 50.61 -2.45
N THR A 623 28.68 50.37 -2.90
CA THR A 623 29.53 51.38 -3.56
C THR A 623 28.93 51.90 -4.86
N TYR A 624 27.97 51.19 -5.48
CA TYR A 624 27.26 51.72 -6.63
C TYR A 624 26.31 52.86 -6.25
N LEU A 625 25.77 52.85 -5.03
CA LEU A 625 24.90 53.90 -4.51
C LEU A 625 25.68 55.01 -3.80
N CYS A 626 26.79 54.64 -3.16
CA CYS A 626 27.63 55.51 -2.33
C CYS A 626 29.12 55.44 -2.75
N PRO A 627 29.46 55.88 -3.96
CA PRO A 627 30.82 55.77 -4.46
C PRO A 627 31.82 56.70 -3.75
N GLU A 628 31.42 57.90 -3.28
CA GLU A 628 32.31 58.86 -2.63
C GLU A 628 32.59 58.50 -1.16
N ALA A 629 31.56 58.05 -0.44
CA ALA A 629 31.68 57.61 0.95
C ALA A 629 32.69 56.48 1.15
N TRP A 630 33.21 55.83 0.10
CA TRP A 630 34.19 54.75 0.26
C TRP A 630 35.55 55.01 -0.41
N GLN A 631 35.74 56.16 -1.07
CA GLN A 631 37.00 56.48 -1.77
C GLN A 631 38.22 56.64 -0.86
N HIS A 632 38.02 56.95 0.42
CA HIS A 632 39.13 57.32 1.31
C HIS A 632 39.89 56.14 1.93
N GLN A 633 39.46 54.88 1.72
CA GLN A 633 40.04 53.74 2.45
C GLN A 633 40.84 52.73 1.60
N ASN A 634 40.77 52.71 0.25
CA ASN A 634 41.51 51.70 -0.54
C ASN A 634 41.71 52.03 -2.03
N LEU A 635 42.94 51.89 -2.54
CA LEU A 635 43.34 52.04 -3.96
C LEU A 635 42.69 51.01 -4.90
N VAL A 636 42.22 49.87 -4.39
CA VAL A 636 41.62 48.78 -5.19
C VAL A 636 40.22 49.16 -5.73
N LEU A 637 39.50 50.04 -5.05
CA LEU A 637 38.15 50.47 -5.45
C LEU A 637 38.12 51.39 -6.67
N GLN A 638 39.24 52.05 -7.00
CA GLN A 638 39.35 52.88 -8.20
C GLN A 638 39.14 52.07 -9.50
N TRP A 639 39.31 50.74 -9.46
CA TRP A 639 39.12 49.87 -10.62
C TRP A 639 37.66 49.42 -10.83
N HIS A 640 36.88 49.24 -9.77
CA HIS A 640 35.51 48.70 -9.90
C HIS A 640 34.44 49.75 -10.11
N VAL A 641 34.61 50.96 -9.57
CA VAL A 641 33.58 52.01 -9.65
C VAL A 641 33.87 53.01 -10.79
N GLY A 642 35.05 52.95 -11.41
CA GLY A 642 35.41 53.85 -12.52
C GLY A 642 35.62 55.31 -12.11
N CYS A 643 35.43 55.64 -10.83
CA CYS A 643 35.71 56.94 -10.27
C CYS A 643 37.23 57.21 -10.25
N ARG A 644 37.75 57.78 -11.33
CA ARG A 644 39.00 58.53 -11.30
C ARG A 644 38.63 60.00 -11.19
N ILE A 645 39.06 60.64 -10.11
CA ILE A 645 39.13 62.10 -10.02
C ILE A 645 40.19 62.57 -11.01
#